data_AF-A0A7H8WCD7-F1
#
_entry.id   AF-A0A7H8WCD7-F1
#
_cell.length_a   1.000
_cell.length_b   1.000
_cell.length_c   1.000
_cell.angle_alpha   90.00
_cell.angle_beta   90.00
_cell.angle_gamma   90.00
#
_symmetry.space_group_name_H-M   'P 1'
#
loop_
_entity.id
_entity.type
_entity.pdbx_description
1 polymer ?
#
loop_
_entity_poly.entity_id
_entity_poly.type
_entity_poly.pdbx_seq_one_letter_code
_entity_poly.pdbx_strand_id
1 'polypeptide(L)'
;MCFITISIPLTAQIKYSDGNDSWNPNKLGNHRAVVAFSGSGNVAKTTIEWRRRDTNPELKKIIVQDASGKEIQNIKTENINRENGTIYFEPISGKGIYYVYYMPYVDEGTANYPKGIYQKPEDKADAKWLSNVKANLKDNAAVTEIQSVNAFNSFYPMEVIATAAETSALVAKNSGNSFLVFPEDREHSIKLKSDLPQRWIQKGVQNNFSDTAMKGEYLAFQLGVYALEDLKNIKVTFTNLVSTTGATIEAKDISCINTDGTRYDGTPFTNTVSVSKGKIQAMWCGIDVPQTAAAGTYNGKATVIADGKSKEINLQITVSNQVTKNGGIDSPEKMTRLKWLNSTLAQENTVIAPYTPLTVNNSEIALLGRKLILAPNGFPAQIQTFFTPEMTSVTTKANDVLSSPIDFHFVDASGKEVQWKNNGVKFTKKEAGTVSWESTSTSKSVQMDVNASVEFDGFVHYIVKVTALEDVSFNDINFQMPMQPTSAKYMMGLGQKGGDRPATFDWKWDVAHKNQDGAWIGAVNSGLQFSLRDEKYSRPLNTNFYLQKPLLLPTSWGNENKGGITIAPNQKSVLVNAYSGARTMKKGDVLYYNFNLLITPFHTINTDFQWDTKFYHKYSPIDSIAKTGATVINIHHANAINPYINYPFIEFKKMKTYIDEAHEKGLKVKIYNTVREVSNKAYETFALRSLGHEIYSPGKGGGFSWLQEHVGDDYIAAWFVPEIKDAAIVNSGMNRWHNYYVEGMNWLTQNVGIDGIYLDDVAFDRITMKRIKRVLTKDGHPGIIDLHSANQYNKSDGFNNSANLYMEHFPYINKLWFGEYFDYEKNQPDFFLTEVSGIPFGLMGEMLQDGGNPWRGMVYGMTNRLPWSDGADPRNIWKVWDSFGIKGSEMIGYWSENCPVKTNNDKVLATVYKKNGTALISIASWADADVNVKLNIDWKKLGINPAKATITAPEVTNFQPAKTFTAKDEITVPKGKGWLLIVK
;
A
#
# COMPACT_ATOMS: atom_id res chain seq x y z
N MET A 1 -34.08 -59.49 -29.09
CA MET A 1 -33.61 -58.30 -28.34
C MET A 1 -32.74 -57.48 -29.28
N CYS A 2 -33.27 -56.37 -29.79
CA CYS A 2 -32.51 -55.43 -30.62
C CYS A 2 -31.54 -54.65 -29.73
N PHE A 3 -30.25 -54.72 -30.04
CA PHE A 3 -29.25 -53.77 -29.53
C PHE A 3 -29.44 -52.45 -30.27
N ILE A 4 -29.98 -51.44 -29.59
CA ILE A 4 -29.97 -50.06 -30.07
C ILE A 4 -28.60 -49.48 -29.69
N THR A 5 -27.70 -49.41 -30.65
CA THR A 5 -26.48 -48.60 -30.57
C THR A 5 -26.89 -47.13 -30.66
N ILE A 6 -26.92 -46.45 -29.52
CA ILE A 6 -27.05 -44.98 -29.47
C ILE A 6 -25.68 -44.40 -29.79
N SER A 7 -25.45 -44.10 -31.07
CA SER A 7 -24.37 -43.22 -31.49
C SER A 7 -24.73 -41.78 -31.12
N ILE A 8 -24.15 -41.28 -30.03
CA ILE A 8 -24.20 -39.85 -29.66
C ILE A 8 -23.40 -39.08 -30.73
N PRO A 9 -24.00 -38.10 -31.43
CA PRO A 9 -23.26 -37.29 -32.38
C PRO A 9 -22.22 -36.45 -31.60
N LEU A 10 -20.94 -36.55 -31.98
CA LEU A 10 -19.94 -35.55 -31.58
C LEU A 10 -20.35 -34.21 -32.20
N THR A 11 -20.98 -33.34 -31.43
CA THR A 11 -21.05 -31.91 -31.75
C THR A 11 -19.62 -31.38 -31.78
N ALA A 12 -19.23 -30.74 -32.89
CA ALA A 12 -17.92 -30.10 -33.00
C ALA A 12 -17.80 -29.04 -31.90
N GLN A 13 -16.72 -29.11 -31.11
CA GLN A 13 -16.46 -28.15 -30.04
C GLN A 13 -16.31 -26.74 -30.63
N ILE A 14 -17.05 -25.77 -30.07
CA ILE A 14 -16.97 -24.37 -30.49
C ILE A 14 -15.53 -23.87 -30.34
N LYS A 15 -15.01 -23.23 -31.38
CA LYS A 15 -13.69 -22.60 -31.35
C LYS A 15 -13.72 -21.35 -30.47
N TYR A 16 -12.72 -21.18 -29.62
CA TYR A 16 -12.49 -19.94 -28.87
C TYR A 16 -11.25 -19.23 -29.42
N SER A 17 -11.32 -17.91 -29.59
CA SER A 17 -10.17 -17.08 -29.97
C SER A 17 -10.34 -15.66 -29.44
N ASP A 18 -9.47 -14.76 -29.85
CA ASP A 18 -9.62 -13.34 -29.57
C ASP A 18 -9.78 -12.51 -30.85
N GLY A 19 -10.39 -11.34 -30.68
CA GLY A 19 -10.69 -10.39 -31.73
C GLY A 19 -9.58 -9.41 -32.05
N ASN A 20 -8.41 -9.51 -31.42
CA ASN A 20 -7.28 -8.57 -31.58
C ASN A 20 -7.70 -7.09 -31.52
N ASP A 21 -8.53 -6.74 -30.52
CA ASP A 21 -9.09 -5.40 -30.30
C ASP A 21 -9.86 -4.83 -31.50
N SER A 22 -10.46 -5.70 -32.35
CA SER A 22 -11.19 -5.30 -33.57
C SER A 22 -12.54 -4.61 -33.35
N TRP A 23 -12.96 -4.37 -32.11
CA TRP A 23 -14.17 -3.60 -31.80
C TRP A 23 -13.99 -2.76 -30.52
N ASN A 24 -14.89 -1.79 -30.33
CA ASN A 24 -14.90 -0.97 -29.13
C ASN A 24 -15.71 -1.64 -27.99
N PRO A 25 -15.07 -2.15 -26.92
CA PRO A 25 -15.79 -2.84 -25.85
C PRO A 25 -16.67 -1.91 -25.02
N ASN A 26 -16.41 -0.59 -24.99
CA ASN A 26 -17.27 0.37 -24.31
C ASN A 26 -18.62 0.57 -25.03
N LYS A 27 -18.79 0.01 -26.23
CA LYS A 27 -20.06 0.00 -26.98
C LYS A 27 -20.67 -1.39 -27.06
N LEU A 28 -19.84 -2.42 -27.23
CA LEU A 28 -20.29 -3.76 -27.60
C LEU A 28 -19.98 -4.83 -26.55
N GLY A 29 -19.33 -4.47 -25.44
CA GLY A 29 -18.86 -5.42 -24.42
C GLY A 29 -17.59 -6.15 -24.82
N ASN A 30 -17.13 -7.04 -23.94
CA ASN A 30 -15.86 -7.74 -24.11
C ASN A 30 -15.94 -9.02 -24.95
N HIS A 31 -17.14 -9.47 -25.34
CA HIS A 31 -17.33 -10.80 -25.93
C HIS A 31 -18.35 -10.83 -27.08
N ARG A 32 -18.11 -11.70 -28.06
CA ARG A 32 -19.05 -11.98 -29.17
C ARG A 32 -19.02 -13.43 -29.63
N ALA A 33 -20.12 -13.90 -30.20
CA ALA A 33 -20.16 -15.12 -31.00
C ALA A 33 -20.17 -14.77 -32.50
N VAL A 34 -19.43 -15.54 -33.30
CA VAL A 34 -19.35 -15.41 -34.77
C VAL A 34 -20.30 -16.41 -35.39
N VAL A 35 -21.32 -15.90 -36.08
CA VAL A 35 -22.44 -16.68 -36.62
C VAL A 35 -22.43 -16.60 -38.15
N ALA A 36 -22.36 -17.74 -38.81
CA ALA A 36 -22.42 -17.85 -40.26
C ALA A 36 -23.86 -18.18 -40.71
N PHE A 37 -24.51 -17.25 -41.40
CA PHE A 37 -25.82 -17.47 -42.00
C PHE A 37 -25.69 -17.84 -43.48
N SER A 38 -26.09 -19.06 -43.83
CA SER A 38 -26.07 -19.59 -45.21
C SER A 38 -27.47 -19.87 -45.77
N GLY A 39 -28.51 -19.68 -44.95
CA GLY A 39 -29.90 -19.94 -45.30
C GLY A 39 -30.52 -18.94 -46.28
N SER A 40 -31.82 -19.12 -46.54
CA SER A 40 -32.66 -18.22 -47.34
C SER A 40 -33.87 -17.80 -46.52
N GLY A 41 -34.21 -16.51 -46.53
CA GLY A 41 -35.36 -15.97 -45.80
C GLY A 41 -35.01 -14.75 -44.94
N ASN A 42 -36.00 -14.23 -44.22
CA ASN A 42 -35.91 -13.04 -43.38
C ASN A 42 -35.73 -13.34 -41.88
N VAL A 43 -35.53 -14.60 -41.48
CA VAL A 43 -35.27 -14.99 -40.10
C VAL A 43 -34.11 -15.98 -40.06
N ALA A 44 -33.02 -15.56 -39.44
CA ALA A 44 -31.92 -16.44 -39.04
C ALA A 44 -32.16 -16.88 -37.59
N LYS A 45 -31.87 -18.15 -37.28
CA LYS A 45 -31.90 -18.75 -35.94
C LYS A 45 -30.59 -19.48 -35.68
N THR A 46 -30.02 -19.23 -34.51
CA THR A 46 -28.86 -19.95 -33.98
C THR A 46 -29.02 -20.21 -32.49
N THR A 47 -28.50 -21.33 -32.02
CA THR A 47 -28.29 -21.59 -30.59
C THR A 47 -26.80 -21.50 -30.27
N ILE A 48 -26.45 -20.67 -29.30
CA ILE A 48 -25.06 -20.41 -28.90
C ILE A 48 -24.79 -21.11 -27.57
N GLU A 49 -23.94 -22.14 -27.55
CA GLU A 49 -23.50 -22.83 -26.33
C GLU A 49 -22.33 -22.11 -25.66
N TRP A 50 -22.56 -20.89 -25.18
CA TRP A 50 -21.48 -20.00 -24.71
C TRP A 50 -20.83 -20.39 -23.39
N ARG A 51 -21.51 -21.16 -22.53
CA ARG A 51 -21.03 -21.59 -21.20
C ARG A 51 -20.44 -20.45 -20.36
N ARG A 52 -21.30 -19.46 -20.07
CA ARG A 52 -21.00 -18.22 -19.35
C ARG A 52 -20.86 -18.41 -17.84
N ARG A 53 -19.89 -17.69 -17.27
CA ARG A 53 -19.66 -17.64 -15.82
C ARG A 53 -20.69 -16.81 -15.07
N ASP A 54 -21.17 -15.70 -15.65
CA ASP A 54 -22.07 -14.79 -14.95
C ASP A 54 -23.43 -15.44 -14.63
N THR A 55 -24.05 -15.07 -13.51
CA THR A 55 -25.18 -15.82 -12.93
C THR A 55 -26.55 -15.49 -13.54
N ASN A 56 -26.72 -14.27 -14.07
CA ASN A 56 -27.99 -13.79 -14.62
C ASN A 56 -27.83 -13.29 -16.08
N PRO A 57 -27.48 -14.17 -17.01
CA PRO A 57 -27.21 -13.81 -18.40
C PRO A 57 -28.41 -13.23 -19.15
N GLU A 58 -29.63 -13.60 -18.75
CA GLU A 58 -30.91 -13.11 -19.27
C GLU A 58 -31.18 -11.65 -18.96
N LEU A 59 -30.51 -11.08 -17.94
CA LEU A 59 -30.63 -9.66 -17.58
C LEU A 59 -29.68 -8.76 -18.38
N LYS A 60 -28.97 -9.31 -19.36
CA LYS A 60 -27.95 -8.58 -20.14
C LYS A 60 -28.31 -8.54 -21.61
N LYS A 61 -28.17 -7.36 -22.20
CA LYS A 61 -28.48 -7.08 -23.60
C LYS A 61 -27.66 -7.94 -24.55
N ILE A 62 -28.27 -8.26 -25.69
CA ILE A 62 -27.61 -8.86 -26.86
C ILE A 62 -27.66 -7.84 -27.99
N ILE A 63 -26.55 -7.68 -28.71
CA ILE A 63 -26.45 -6.82 -29.89
C ILE A 63 -26.02 -7.70 -31.06
N VAL A 64 -26.74 -7.63 -32.19
CA VAL A 64 -26.36 -8.33 -33.42
C VAL A 64 -25.90 -7.30 -34.44
N GLN A 65 -24.73 -7.53 -35.04
CA GLN A 65 -24.23 -6.74 -36.17
C GLN A 65 -23.92 -7.65 -37.36
N ASP A 66 -24.05 -7.11 -38.57
CA ASP A 66 -23.46 -7.75 -39.74
C ASP A 66 -21.93 -7.55 -39.80
N ALA A 67 -21.28 -8.16 -40.79
CA ALA A 67 -19.83 -8.04 -41.00
C ALA A 67 -19.34 -6.60 -41.26
N SER A 68 -20.20 -5.66 -41.64
CA SER A 68 -19.86 -4.24 -41.83
C SER A 68 -19.98 -3.41 -40.56
N GLY A 69 -20.49 -4.00 -39.47
CA GLY A 69 -20.76 -3.31 -38.20
C GLY A 69 -22.16 -2.68 -38.13
N LYS A 70 -23.04 -2.95 -39.10
CA LYS A 70 -24.42 -2.44 -39.08
C LYS A 70 -25.24 -3.24 -38.07
N GLU A 71 -25.86 -2.54 -37.11
CA GLU A 71 -26.71 -3.14 -36.09
C GLU A 71 -28.03 -3.64 -36.68
N ILE A 72 -28.40 -4.87 -36.33
CA ILE A 72 -29.67 -5.51 -36.68
C ILE A 72 -30.70 -5.16 -35.61
N GLN A 73 -31.77 -4.47 -36.00
CA GLN A 73 -32.81 -4.01 -35.06
C GLN A 73 -33.81 -5.12 -34.69
N ASN A 74 -34.12 -5.99 -35.65
CA ASN A 74 -35.03 -7.11 -35.48
C ASN A 74 -34.29 -8.31 -34.86
N ILE A 75 -34.36 -8.41 -33.53
CA ILE A 75 -33.78 -9.49 -32.73
C ILE A 75 -34.85 -10.05 -31.79
N LYS A 76 -34.91 -11.37 -31.65
CA LYS A 76 -35.67 -12.06 -30.60
C LYS A 76 -34.76 -13.05 -29.89
N THR A 77 -34.83 -13.11 -28.57
CA THR A 77 -34.04 -14.05 -27.75
C THR A 77 -34.96 -15.05 -27.04
N GLU A 78 -34.56 -16.31 -27.00
CA GLU A 78 -35.23 -17.38 -26.24
C GLU A 78 -34.19 -18.16 -25.43
N ASN A 79 -34.60 -18.76 -24.31
CA ASN A 79 -33.78 -19.66 -23.49
C ASN A 79 -32.40 -19.09 -23.09
N ILE A 80 -32.30 -17.78 -22.83
CA ILE A 80 -31.04 -17.17 -22.41
C ILE A 80 -30.71 -17.64 -20.99
N ASN A 81 -29.65 -18.44 -20.87
CA ASN A 81 -29.17 -18.98 -19.61
C ASN A 81 -27.63 -19.08 -19.63
N ARG A 82 -27.01 -19.65 -18.58
CA ARG A 82 -25.55 -19.71 -18.46
C ARG A 82 -24.92 -20.66 -19.48
N GLU A 83 -25.58 -21.75 -19.84
CA GLU A 83 -25.03 -22.76 -20.74
C GLU A 83 -25.20 -22.37 -22.21
N ASN A 84 -26.38 -21.85 -22.56
CA ASN A 84 -26.71 -21.50 -23.93
C ASN A 84 -27.72 -20.34 -24.05
N GLY A 85 -27.92 -19.87 -25.29
CA GLY A 85 -28.98 -18.94 -25.66
C GLY A 85 -29.40 -19.07 -27.11
N THR A 86 -30.70 -18.96 -27.38
CA THR A 86 -31.26 -19.00 -28.73
C THR A 86 -31.50 -17.59 -29.25
N ILE A 87 -30.91 -17.25 -30.38
CA ILE A 87 -30.98 -15.91 -30.98
C ILE A 87 -31.63 -16.02 -32.36
N TYR A 88 -32.68 -15.22 -32.56
CA TYR A 88 -33.28 -14.98 -33.85
C TYR A 88 -32.95 -13.56 -34.29
N PHE A 89 -32.57 -13.37 -35.54
CA PHE A 89 -32.29 -12.04 -36.08
C PHE A 89 -32.69 -11.94 -37.55
N GLU A 90 -32.96 -10.73 -38.02
CA GLU A 90 -33.22 -10.46 -39.44
C GLU A 90 -31.91 -10.30 -40.22
N PRO A 91 -31.55 -11.22 -41.14
CA PRO A 91 -30.30 -11.14 -41.89
C PRO A 91 -30.45 -10.17 -43.07
N ILE A 92 -30.69 -8.88 -42.79
CA ILE A 92 -30.94 -7.83 -43.80
C ILE A 92 -29.79 -7.65 -44.81
N SER A 93 -28.58 -8.07 -44.43
CA SER A 93 -27.37 -8.03 -45.25
C SER A 93 -27.11 -9.33 -46.02
N GLY A 94 -28.07 -10.26 -46.01
CA GLY A 94 -28.03 -11.50 -46.76
C GLY A 94 -27.17 -12.60 -46.12
N LYS A 95 -26.65 -13.50 -46.96
CA LYS A 95 -25.77 -14.58 -46.50
C LYS A 95 -24.41 -14.02 -46.10
N GLY A 96 -23.86 -14.49 -44.99
CA GLY A 96 -22.56 -14.02 -44.51
C GLY A 96 -22.36 -14.19 -43.01
N ILE A 97 -21.40 -13.44 -42.49
CA ILE A 97 -21.05 -13.44 -41.07
C ILE A 97 -21.83 -12.36 -40.34
N TYR A 98 -22.34 -12.74 -39.18
CA TYR A 98 -22.96 -11.88 -38.19
C TYR A 98 -22.24 -12.05 -36.86
N TYR A 99 -22.16 -10.96 -36.11
CA TYR A 99 -21.55 -10.93 -34.78
C TYR A 99 -22.65 -10.74 -33.74
N VAL A 100 -22.74 -11.68 -32.79
CA VAL A 100 -23.66 -11.60 -31.65
C VAL A 100 -22.84 -11.21 -30.43
N TYR A 101 -22.86 -9.93 -30.09
CA TYR A 101 -22.23 -9.39 -28.90
C TYR A 101 -23.11 -9.62 -27.67
N TYR A 102 -22.47 -9.97 -26.55
CA TYR A 102 -23.14 -10.20 -25.27
C TYR A 102 -22.40 -9.51 -24.14
N MET A 103 -23.13 -9.22 -23.05
CA MET A 103 -22.61 -8.45 -21.91
C MET A 103 -22.08 -7.04 -22.30
N PRO A 104 -22.77 -6.26 -23.15
CA PRO A 104 -22.38 -4.87 -23.34
C PRO A 104 -22.57 -4.10 -22.03
N TYR A 105 -21.62 -3.22 -21.72
CA TYR A 105 -21.61 -2.43 -20.50
C TYR A 105 -21.31 -0.96 -20.81
N VAL A 106 -21.69 -0.09 -19.88
CA VAL A 106 -21.32 1.32 -19.86
C VAL A 106 -20.70 1.63 -18.50
N ASP A 107 -19.68 2.48 -18.48
CA ASP A 107 -19.06 2.92 -17.23
C ASP A 107 -19.76 4.18 -16.71
N GLU A 108 -20.27 4.10 -15.48
CA GLU A 108 -20.73 5.25 -14.69
C GLU A 108 -19.63 5.69 -13.70
N GLY A 109 -19.79 6.85 -13.06
CA GLY A 109 -18.86 7.34 -12.03
C GLY A 109 -17.73 8.21 -12.57
N THR A 110 -16.65 8.35 -11.80
CA THR A 110 -15.48 9.14 -12.22
C THR A 110 -14.52 8.28 -13.02
N ALA A 111 -13.70 8.90 -13.86
CA ALA A 111 -12.74 8.20 -14.71
C ALA A 111 -11.84 7.23 -13.92
N ASN A 112 -11.39 7.61 -12.71
CA ASN A 112 -10.47 6.78 -11.91
C ASN A 112 -11.18 5.82 -10.93
N TYR A 113 -12.50 5.92 -10.80
CA TYR A 113 -13.34 5.04 -9.99
C TYR A 113 -14.63 4.69 -10.77
N PRO A 114 -14.51 3.97 -11.89
CA PRO A 114 -15.65 3.64 -12.73
C PRO A 114 -16.52 2.57 -12.06
N LYS A 115 -17.78 2.56 -12.45
CA LYS A 115 -18.77 1.55 -12.10
C LYS A 115 -19.36 0.99 -13.39
N GLY A 116 -18.86 -0.18 -13.82
CA GLY A 116 -19.37 -0.84 -15.02
C GLY A 116 -20.79 -1.36 -14.81
N ILE A 117 -21.74 -0.90 -15.62
CA ILE A 117 -23.14 -1.31 -15.61
C ILE A 117 -23.46 -2.05 -16.91
N TYR A 118 -23.85 -3.32 -16.80
CA TYR A 118 -24.34 -4.08 -17.96
C TYR A 118 -25.69 -3.56 -18.43
N GLN A 119 -25.82 -3.37 -19.74
CA GLN A 119 -27.05 -2.90 -20.34
C GLN A 119 -28.13 -3.98 -20.26
N LYS A 120 -29.37 -3.56 -20.00
CA LYS A 120 -30.53 -4.45 -19.92
C LYS A 120 -31.06 -4.81 -21.32
N PRO A 121 -31.71 -5.98 -21.49
CA PRO A 121 -32.42 -6.33 -22.72
C PRO A 121 -33.45 -5.26 -23.11
N GLU A 122 -33.65 -5.09 -24.42
CA GLU A 122 -34.60 -4.14 -25.01
C GLU A 122 -35.38 -4.85 -26.12
N ASP A 123 -36.72 -4.72 -26.12
CA ASP A 123 -37.58 -5.25 -27.18
C ASP A 123 -37.77 -4.21 -28.29
N LYS A 124 -36.95 -4.30 -29.35
CA LYS A 124 -36.98 -3.39 -30.51
C LYS A 124 -37.53 -4.00 -31.80
N ALA A 125 -37.80 -5.31 -31.79
CA ALA A 125 -38.22 -6.00 -32.99
C ALA A 125 -39.60 -5.54 -33.46
N ASP A 126 -39.73 -5.31 -34.76
CA ASP A 126 -40.98 -4.97 -35.41
C ASP A 126 -42.02 -6.10 -35.25
N ALA A 127 -43.26 -5.74 -34.94
CA ALA A 127 -44.33 -6.70 -34.67
C ALA A 127 -44.65 -7.60 -35.87
N LYS A 128 -44.49 -7.11 -37.10
CA LYS A 128 -44.68 -7.89 -38.33
C LYS A 128 -43.51 -8.81 -38.59
N TRP A 129 -42.28 -8.43 -38.24
CA TRP A 129 -41.16 -9.37 -38.26
C TRP A 129 -41.35 -10.49 -37.23
N LEU A 130 -41.75 -10.16 -36.00
CA LEU A 130 -42.01 -11.14 -34.93
C LEU A 130 -43.07 -12.16 -35.31
N SER A 131 -44.15 -11.77 -35.99
CA SER A 131 -45.20 -12.69 -36.43
C SER A 131 -44.74 -13.68 -37.52
N ASN A 132 -43.62 -13.39 -38.20
CA ASN A 132 -42.99 -14.30 -39.17
C ASN A 132 -42.02 -15.31 -38.53
N VAL A 133 -41.65 -15.12 -37.25
CA VAL A 133 -40.75 -16.05 -36.54
C VAL A 133 -41.50 -17.32 -36.18
N LYS A 134 -41.22 -18.41 -36.91
CA LYS A 134 -41.84 -19.71 -36.67
C LYS A 134 -41.26 -20.37 -35.41
N ALA A 135 -42.12 -20.81 -34.51
CA ALA A 135 -41.72 -21.48 -33.26
C ALA A 135 -40.87 -22.76 -33.48
N ASN A 136 -41.10 -23.48 -34.58
CA ASN A 136 -40.39 -24.72 -34.94
C ASN A 136 -39.25 -24.52 -35.95
N LEU A 137 -38.77 -23.29 -36.15
CA LEU A 137 -37.61 -23.03 -37.01
C LEU A 137 -36.40 -23.80 -36.46
N LYS A 138 -35.78 -24.62 -37.32
CA LYS A 138 -34.49 -25.25 -37.03
C LYS A 138 -33.36 -24.23 -37.20
N ASP A 139 -32.26 -24.43 -36.49
CA ASP A 139 -31.07 -23.60 -36.64
C ASP A 139 -30.62 -23.60 -38.11
N ASN A 140 -30.58 -22.40 -38.69
CA ASN A 140 -30.21 -22.14 -40.09
C ASN A 140 -29.05 -21.15 -40.20
N ALA A 141 -28.47 -20.77 -39.05
CA ALA A 141 -27.21 -20.09 -38.90
C ALA A 141 -26.32 -20.90 -37.94
N ALA A 142 -25.03 -20.99 -38.24
CA ALA A 142 -24.08 -21.81 -37.48
C ALA A 142 -23.15 -20.93 -36.64
N VAL A 143 -22.99 -21.26 -35.35
CA VAL A 143 -21.95 -20.67 -34.50
C VAL A 143 -20.61 -21.29 -34.89
N THR A 144 -19.69 -20.45 -35.34
CA THR A 144 -18.37 -20.88 -35.81
C THR A 144 -17.29 -20.65 -34.75
N GLU A 145 -17.46 -19.63 -33.92
CA GLU A 145 -16.44 -19.18 -32.97
C GLU A 145 -17.04 -18.32 -31.86
N ILE A 146 -16.42 -18.32 -30.68
CA ILE A 146 -16.64 -17.31 -29.63
C ILE A 146 -15.33 -16.54 -29.44
N GLN A 147 -15.43 -15.23 -29.44
CA GLN A 147 -14.29 -14.32 -29.38
C GLN A 147 -14.40 -13.39 -28.16
N SER A 148 -13.32 -13.26 -27.41
CA SER A 148 -13.12 -12.11 -26.53
C SER A 148 -12.45 -10.95 -27.29
N VAL A 149 -12.55 -9.72 -26.78
CA VAL A 149 -11.94 -8.55 -27.44
C VAL A 149 -10.43 -8.70 -27.62
N ASN A 150 -9.76 -9.30 -26.63
CA ASN A 150 -8.36 -9.70 -26.67
C ASN A 150 -8.14 -10.88 -25.68
N ALA A 151 -6.93 -11.46 -25.67
CA ALA A 151 -6.58 -12.58 -24.80
C ALA A 151 -6.77 -12.29 -23.30
N PHE A 152 -6.53 -11.05 -22.86
CA PHE A 152 -6.66 -10.66 -21.44
C PHE A 152 -8.11 -10.71 -20.94
N ASN A 153 -9.09 -10.52 -21.83
CA ASN A 153 -10.51 -10.60 -21.52
C ASN A 153 -11.11 -12.00 -21.84
N SER A 154 -10.30 -13.00 -22.19
CA SER A 154 -10.81 -14.33 -22.53
C SER A 154 -11.31 -15.10 -21.30
N PHE A 155 -12.48 -15.73 -21.41
CA PHE A 155 -12.94 -16.75 -20.45
C PHE A 155 -12.32 -18.12 -20.72
N TYR A 156 -11.84 -18.39 -21.92
CA TYR A 156 -11.33 -19.70 -22.27
C TYR A 156 -9.87 -19.89 -21.80
N PRO A 157 -9.48 -21.06 -21.25
CA PRO A 157 -10.31 -22.24 -21.01
C PRO A 157 -10.84 -22.37 -19.57
N MET A 158 -10.36 -21.55 -18.62
CA MET A 158 -10.57 -21.79 -17.18
C MET A 158 -11.83 -21.12 -16.59
N GLU A 159 -12.57 -20.33 -17.37
CA GLU A 159 -13.80 -19.64 -16.94
C GLU A 159 -15.02 -20.03 -17.79
N VAL A 160 -14.83 -20.89 -18.79
CA VAL A 160 -15.91 -21.55 -19.52
C VAL A 160 -16.46 -22.68 -18.65
N ILE A 161 -17.72 -22.59 -18.26
CA ILE A 161 -18.30 -23.52 -17.27
C ILE A 161 -18.66 -24.89 -17.88
N ALA A 162 -18.55 -25.93 -17.07
CA ALA A 162 -19.24 -27.20 -17.31
C ALA A 162 -20.76 -26.98 -17.24
N THR A 163 -21.52 -27.75 -18.00
CA THR A 163 -22.98 -27.76 -17.84
C THR A 163 -23.38 -28.42 -16.53
N ALA A 164 -24.61 -28.15 -16.08
CA ALA A 164 -25.21 -28.83 -14.94
C ALA A 164 -25.25 -30.34 -15.17
N ALA A 165 -25.59 -30.79 -16.38
CA ALA A 165 -25.61 -32.21 -16.74
C ALA A 165 -24.21 -32.85 -16.67
N GLU A 166 -23.18 -32.18 -17.20
CA GLU A 166 -21.79 -32.64 -17.11
C GLU A 166 -21.31 -32.72 -15.65
N THR A 167 -21.63 -31.71 -14.85
CA THR A 167 -21.29 -31.66 -13.42
C THR A 167 -21.97 -32.78 -12.65
N SER A 168 -23.28 -32.99 -12.86
CA SER A 168 -24.03 -34.07 -12.22
C SER A 168 -23.49 -35.44 -12.62
N ALA A 169 -23.15 -35.64 -13.90
CA ALA A 169 -22.57 -36.90 -14.37
C ALA A 169 -21.21 -37.18 -13.73
N LEU A 170 -20.35 -36.17 -13.61
CA LEU A 170 -19.06 -36.29 -12.94
C LEU A 170 -19.21 -36.63 -11.45
N VAL A 171 -20.11 -35.92 -10.74
CA VAL A 171 -20.38 -36.17 -9.31
C VAL A 171 -20.93 -37.58 -9.11
N ALA A 172 -21.91 -38.00 -9.91
CA ALA A 172 -22.50 -39.33 -9.82
C ALA A 172 -21.46 -40.44 -10.03
N LYS A 173 -20.54 -40.26 -10.99
CA LYS A 173 -19.44 -41.21 -11.25
C LYS A 173 -18.44 -41.32 -10.10
N ASN A 174 -18.42 -40.35 -9.18
CA ASN A 174 -17.44 -40.26 -8.10
C ASN A 174 -18.06 -40.25 -6.69
N SER A 175 -19.30 -40.73 -6.54
CA SER A 175 -20.09 -40.67 -5.30
C SER A 175 -19.44 -41.31 -4.05
N GLY A 176 -18.47 -42.21 -4.23
CA GLY A 176 -17.69 -42.80 -3.13
C GLY A 176 -16.53 -41.95 -2.61
N ASN A 177 -16.24 -40.79 -3.23
CA ASN A 177 -15.19 -39.88 -2.79
C ASN A 177 -15.79 -38.70 -2.02
N SER A 178 -15.06 -38.17 -1.04
CA SER A 178 -15.45 -36.93 -0.36
C SER A 178 -15.01 -35.67 -1.12
N PHE A 179 -14.00 -35.79 -1.97
CA PHE A 179 -13.54 -34.70 -2.82
C PHE A 179 -12.78 -35.24 -4.03
N LEU A 180 -12.67 -34.39 -5.05
CA LEU A 180 -11.86 -34.62 -6.25
C LEU A 180 -10.69 -33.64 -6.28
N VAL A 181 -9.60 -34.03 -6.91
CA VAL A 181 -8.42 -33.18 -7.12
C VAL A 181 -8.12 -33.11 -8.62
N PHE A 182 -7.96 -31.89 -9.13
CA PHE A 182 -7.65 -31.59 -10.52
C PHE A 182 -6.30 -30.86 -10.59
N PRO A 183 -5.22 -31.51 -11.05
CA PRO A 183 -3.95 -30.84 -11.26
C PRO A 183 -4.01 -29.92 -12.48
N GLU A 184 -3.50 -28.69 -12.33
CA GLU A 184 -3.30 -27.75 -13.43
C GLU A 184 -1.94 -27.06 -13.31
N ASP A 185 -1.40 -26.67 -14.46
CA ASP A 185 -0.18 -25.86 -14.54
C ASP A 185 -0.46 -24.39 -14.17
N ARG A 186 0.59 -23.58 -14.14
CA ARG A 186 0.54 -22.14 -13.86
C ARG A 186 -0.13 -21.30 -14.95
N GLU A 187 -0.13 -21.75 -16.21
CA GLU A 187 -0.75 -21.03 -17.34
C GLU A 187 -2.28 -21.14 -17.30
N HIS A 188 -2.79 -22.23 -16.71
CA HIS A 188 -4.22 -22.51 -16.57
C HIS A 188 -4.71 -22.29 -15.12
N SER A 189 -4.50 -21.07 -14.61
CA SER A 189 -4.99 -20.65 -13.29
C SER A 189 -6.46 -21.01 -13.04
N ILE A 190 -6.76 -21.67 -11.92
CA ILE A 190 -8.12 -21.95 -11.48
C ILE A 190 -8.76 -20.66 -10.99
N LYS A 191 -9.80 -20.22 -11.71
CA LYS A 191 -10.49 -18.95 -11.43
C LYS A 191 -11.91 -19.15 -10.89
N LEU A 192 -12.54 -20.29 -11.16
CA LEU A 192 -13.91 -20.60 -10.73
C LEU A 192 -13.92 -21.16 -9.31
N LYS A 193 -14.84 -20.66 -8.47
CA LYS A 193 -15.04 -21.14 -7.09
C LYS A 193 -16.26 -22.04 -6.92
N SER A 194 -17.24 -21.93 -7.82
CA SER A 194 -18.55 -22.59 -7.69
C SER A 194 -18.92 -23.48 -8.87
N ASP A 195 -18.21 -23.37 -9.99
CA ASP A 195 -18.51 -24.09 -11.21
C ASP A 195 -17.24 -24.80 -11.67
N LEU A 196 -17.36 -26.05 -12.12
CA LEU A 196 -16.24 -26.77 -12.71
C LEU A 196 -15.93 -26.19 -14.09
N PRO A 197 -14.67 -25.94 -14.47
CA PRO A 197 -14.32 -25.58 -15.82
C PRO A 197 -14.64 -26.70 -16.82
N GLN A 198 -15.13 -26.37 -18.02
CA GLN A 198 -15.36 -27.33 -19.11
C GLN A 198 -14.11 -28.16 -19.40
N ARG A 199 -12.92 -27.53 -19.32
CA ARG A 199 -11.62 -28.20 -19.46
C ARG A 199 -11.47 -29.43 -18.58
N TRP A 200 -11.98 -29.39 -17.34
CA TRP A 200 -11.88 -30.53 -16.41
C TRP A 200 -12.83 -31.66 -16.77
N ILE A 201 -13.99 -31.35 -17.36
CA ILE A 201 -14.90 -32.36 -17.90
C ILE A 201 -14.25 -33.07 -19.08
N GLN A 202 -13.60 -32.31 -19.96
CA GLN A 202 -12.93 -32.84 -21.16
C GLN A 202 -11.71 -33.71 -20.82
N LYS A 203 -10.90 -33.27 -19.85
CA LYS A 203 -9.76 -34.05 -19.35
C LYS A 203 -10.19 -35.25 -18.51
N GLY A 204 -11.32 -35.17 -17.81
CA GLY A 204 -11.70 -36.11 -16.76
C GLY A 204 -10.83 -35.97 -15.49
N VAL A 205 -11.15 -36.77 -14.47
CA VAL A 205 -10.36 -36.82 -13.21
C VAL A 205 -9.00 -37.45 -13.48
N GLN A 206 -7.93 -36.73 -13.13
CA GLN A 206 -6.54 -37.15 -13.33
C GLN A 206 -5.86 -37.43 -11.99
N ASN A 207 -4.97 -38.43 -11.96
CA ASN A 207 -4.12 -38.75 -10.80
C ASN A 207 -2.63 -38.48 -11.07
N ASN A 208 -2.32 -37.72 -12.12
CA ASN A 208 -0.95 -37.39 -12.53
C ASN A 208 -0.85 -35.90 -12.91
N PHE A 209 0.30 -35.32 -12.62
CA PHE A 209 0.71 -33.98 -13.06
C PHE A 209 2.13 -34.08 -13.62
N SER A 210 2.34 -33.48 -14.79
CA SER A 210 3.65 -33.43 -15.43
C SER A 210 3.96 -32.03 -15.93
N ASP A 211 5.19 -31.57 -15.70
CA ASP A 211 5.66 -30.26 -16.17
C ASP A 211 7.20 -30.25 -16.34
N THR A 212 7.75 -29.15 -16.83
CA THR A 212 9.18 -28.94 -17.08
C THR A 212 9.69 -27.70 -16.35
N ALA A 213 10.88 -27.80 -15.77
CA ALA A 213 11.57 -26.70 -15.10
C ALA A 213 13.04 -26.62 -15.51
N MET A 214 13.62 -25.42 -15.40
CA MET A 214 15.08 -25.23 -15.43
C MET A 214 15.69 -25.43 -14.05
N LYS A 215 17.01 -25.68 -14.00
CA LYS A 215 17.76 -25.69 -12.74
C LYS A 215 17.72 -24.29 -12.11
N GLY A 216 17.39 -24.19 -10.83
CA GLY A 216 17.27 -22.93 -10.10
C GLY A 216 15.91 -22.22 -10.23
N GLU A 217 14.96 -22.77 -10.99
CA GLU A 217 13.62 -22.20 -11.18
C GLU A 217 12.69 -22.57 -10.02
N TYR A 218 11.78 -21.65 -9.67
CA TYR A 218 10.59 -21.98 -8.88
C TYR A 218 9.44 -22.39 -9.80
N LEU A 219 9.14 -23.68 -9.85
CA LEU A 219 8.05 -24.21 -10.66
C LEU A 219 6.74 -24.14 -9.87
N ALA A 220 5.84 -23.23 -10.25
CA ALA A 220 4.51 -23.11 -9.66
C ALA A 220 3.49 -23.99 -10.41
N PHE A 221 2.57 -24.61 -9.66
CA PHE A 221 1.44 -25.38 -10.16
C PHE A 221 0.30 -25.37 -9.15
N GLN A 222 -0.85 -25.96 -9.48
CA GLN A 222 -1.99 -25.99 -8.57
C GLN A 222 -2.74 -27.32 -8.54
N LEU A 223 -3.32 -27.62 -7.38
CA LEU A 223 -4.22 -28.73 -7.15
C LEU A 223 -5.61 -28.17 -6.83
N GLY A 224 -6.54 -28.29 -7.78
CA GLY A 224 -7.94 -27.87 -7.62
C GLY A 224 -8.75 -28.88 -6.82
N VAL A 225 -9.11 -28.55 -5.59
CA VAL A 225 -9.92 -29.39 -4.70
C VAL A 225 -11.40 -29.07 -4.91
N TYR A 226 -12.16 -30.01 -5.48
CA TYR A 226 -13.62 -29.91 -5.59
C TYR A 226 -14.30 -30.76 -4.53
N ALA A 227 -15.05 -30.11 -3.66
CA ALA A 227 -15.65 -30.70 -2.47
C ALA A 227 -16.99 -31.39 -2.79
N LEU A 228 -17.12 -32.70 -2.50
CA LEU A 228 -18.39 -33.45 -2.63
C LEU A 228 -19.20 -33.45 -1.32
N GLU A 229 -18.57 -33.02 -0.24
CA GLU A 229 -19.08 -32.76 1.10
C GLU A 229 -18.31 -31.57 1.71
N ASP A 230 -18.71 -31.06 2.86
CA ASP A 230 -17.93 -30.00 3.53
C ASP A 230 -16.57 -30.54 4.01
N LEU A 231 -15.49 -29.88 3.62
CA LEU A 231 -14.12 -30.22 3.96
C LEU A 231 -13.53 -29.19 4.90
N LYS A 232 -12.81 -29.64 5.94
CA LYS A 232 -12.02 -28.79 6.82
C LYS A 232 -10.58 -29.28 6.87
N ASN A 233 -9.71 -28.41 7.37
CA ASN A 233 -8.28 -28.68 7.60
C ASN A 233 -7.56 -29.25 6.38
N ILE A 234 -7.84 -28.70 5.19
CA ILE A 234 -7.19 -29.14 3.96
C ILE A 234 -5.69 -28.82 4.04
N LYS A 235 -4.85 -29.83 3.79
CA LYS A 235 -3.40 -29.74 3.74
C LYS A 235 -2.85 -30.44 2.50
N VAL A 236 -1.65 -30.06 2.08
CA VAL A 236 -0.90 -30.77 1.03
C VAL A 236 0.42 -31.21 1.62
N THR A 237 0.79 -32.47 1.38
CA THR A 237 2.09 -33.02 1.77
C THR A 237 2.79 -33.59 0.55
N PHE A 238 4.11 -33.61 0.57
CA PHE A 238 4.92 -34.02 -0.57
C PHE A 238 5.91 -35.11 -0.18
N THR A 239 6.23 -35.95 -1.15
CA THR A 239 7.38 -36.86 -1.07
C THR A 239 8.56 -36.23 -1.80
N ASN A 240 9.75 -36.78 -1.56
CA ASN A 240 10.92 -36.46 -2.38
C ASN A 240 10.62 -36.76 -3.86
N LEU A 241 11.06 -35.89 -4.76
CA LEU A 241 11.07 -36.21 -6.18
C LEU A 241 12.39 -36.92 -6.48
N VAL A 242 12.33 -38.12 -7.02
CA VAL A 242 13.50 -38.97 -7.28
C VAL A 242 13.62 -39.24 -8.78
N SER A 243 14.79 -38.97 -9.32
CA SER A 243 15.11 -39.25 -10.73
C SER A 243 15.43 -40.73 -10.96
N THR A 244 15.42 -41.15 -12.22
CA THR A 244 15.81 -42.52 -12.62
C THR A 244 17.25 -42.87 -12.24
N THR A 245 18.13 -41.88 -12.06
CA THR A 245 19.53 -42.06 -11.64
C THR A 245 19.73 -41.93 -10.12
N GLY A 246 18.65 -41.77 -9.34
CA GLY A 246 18.70 -41.64 -7.89
C GLY A 246 19.03 -40.24 -7.35
N ALA A 247 19.18 -39.23 -8.21
CA ALA A 247 19.26 -37.84 -7.76
C ALA A 247 17.90 -37.38 -7.22
N THR A 248 17.91 -36.50 -6.21
CA THR A 248 16.72 -36.15 -5.41
C THR A 248 16.50 -34.63 -5.38
N ILE A 249 15.23 -34.22 -5.47
CA ILE A 249 14.74 -32.92 -4.99
C ILE A 249 13.96 -33.23 -3.70
N GLU A 250 14.37 -32.63 -2.60
CA GLU A 250 13.84 -32.97 -1.28
C GLU A 250 12.44 -32.40 -1.08
N ALA A 251 11.59 -33.10 -0.32
CA ALA A 251 10.22 -32.65 -0.04
C ALA A 251 10.15 -31.28 0.65
N LYS A 252 11.20 -30.89 1.39
CA LYS A 252 11.32 -29.57 2.04
C LYS A 252 11.43 -28.41 1.02
N ASP A 253 11.83 -28.70 -0.21
CA ASP A 253 11.94 -27.73 -1.31
C ASP A 253 10.61 -27.65 -2.10
N ILE A 254 9.55 -28.28 -1.59
CA ILE A 254 8.21 -28.31 -2.18
C ILE A 254 7.21 -27.81 -1.14
N SER A 255 6.41 -26.81 -1.50
CA SER A 255 5.50 -26.15 -0.55
C SER A 255 4.13 -25.88 -1.15
N CYS A 256 3.17 -25.58 -0.27
CA CYS A 256 1.84 -25.11 -0.65
C CYS A 256 1.56 -23.78 0.05
N ILE A 257 1.49 -22.70 -0.71
CA ILE A 257 1.38 -21.35 -0.13
C ILE A 257 0.05 -21.14 0.61
N ASN A 258 -0.97 -21.96 0.36
CA ASN A 258 -2.27 -21.85 1.02
C ASN A 258 -2.27 -22.34 2.47
N THR A 259 -1.30 -23.17 2.87
CA THR A 259 -1.31 -23.88 4.16
C THR A 259 -0.24 -23.40 5.13
N ASP A 260 0.94 -23.06 4.62
CA ASP A 260 2.11 -22.74 5.42
C ASP A 260 3.01 -21.72 4.72
N GLY A 261 3.97 -21.18 5.48
CA GLY A 261 4.92 -20.21 4.99
C GLY A 261 5.56 -19.36 6.08
N THR A 262 5.93 -18.14 5.73
CA THR A 262 6.53 -17.17 6.64
C THR A 262 5.84 -15.83 6.52
N ARG A 263 5.39 -15.27 7.64
CA ARG A 263 4.76 -13.96 7.71
C ARG A 263 5.75 -12.84 7.36
N TYR A 264 5.23 -11.64 7.14
CA TYR A 264 6.03 -10.47 6.79
C TYR A 264 6.98 -9.98 7.90
N ASP A 265 6.74 -10.39 9.14
CA ASP A 265 7.56 -10.13 10.32
C ASP A 265 8.59 -11.25 10.60
N GLY A 266 8.67 -12.25 9.71
CA GLY A 266 9.60 -13.38 9.82
C GLY A 266 9.09 -14.53 10.69
N THR A 267 7.90 -14.42 11.29
CA THR A 267 7.32 -15.50 12.10
C THR A 267 6.69 -16.60 11.23
N PRO A 268 6.57 -17.85 11.71
CA PRO A 268 5.90 -18.91 10.96
C PRO A 268 4.45 -18.57 10.63
N PHE A 269 4.03 -18.88 9.40
CA PHE A 269 2.65 -18.80 8.96
C PHE A 269 2.06 -20.21 8.85
N THR A 270 0.87 -20.38 9.41
CA THR A 270 0.04 -21.57 9.22
C THR A 270 -1.39 -21.13 9.01
N ASN A 271 -2.09 -21.78 8.09
CA ASN A 271 -3.47 -21.49 7.76
C ASN A 271 -4.31 -22.76 7.72
N THR A 272 -5.57 -22.63 8.12
CA THR A 272 -6.55 -23.71 8.05
C THR A 272 -7.48 -23.45 6.88
N VAL A 273 -7.33 -24.26 5.83
CA VAL A 273 -8.17 -24.15 4.62
C VAL A 273 -9.40 -25.04 4.78
N SER A 274 -10.58 -24.51 4.46
CA SER A 274 -11.85 -25.24 4.46
C SER A 274 -12.63 -24.92 3.19
N VAL A 275 -13.41 -25.89 2.70
CA VAL A 275 -14.15 -25.78 1.44
C VAL A 275 -15.52 -26.39 1.61
N SER A 276 -16.57 -25.61 1.37
CA SER A 276 -17.94 -26.10 1.41
C SER A 276 -18.26 -27.01 0.23
N LYS A 277 -19.20 -27.94 0.42
CA LYS A 277 -19.72 -28.81 -0.63
C LYS A 277 -20.08 -28.04 -1.90
N GLY A 278 -19.66 -28.56 -3.05
CA GLY A 278 -19.90 -27.96 -4.36
C GLY A 278 -19.01 -26.76 -4.69
N LYS A 279 -18.03 -26.43 -3.83
CA LYS A 279 -17.05 -25.37 -4.08
C LYS A 279 -15.69 -25.94 -4.48
N ILE A 280 -14.88 -25.06 -5.05
CA ILE A 280 -13.53 -25.33 -5.53
C ILE A 280 -12.54 -24.47 -4.73
N GLN A 281 -11.44 -25.09 -4.31
CA GLN A 281 -10.27 -24.40 -3.78
C GLN A 281 -9.04 -24.74 -4.61
N ALA A 282 -8.38 -23.72 -5.13
CA ALA A 282 -7.06 -23.87 -5.73
C ALA A 282 -6.01 -23.94 -4.61
N MET A 283 -5.26 -25.05 -4.56
CA MET A 283 -4.09 -25.17 -3.68
C MET A 283 -2.84 -24.94 -4.53
N TRP A 284 -2.24 -23.76 -4.41
CA TRP A 284 -1.04 -23.37 -5.15
C TRP A 284 0.20 -23.95 -4.49
N CYS A 285 0.88 -24.80 -5.25
CA CYS A 285 2.09 -25.48 -4.85
C CYS A 285 3.28 -24.95 -5.65
N GLY A 286 4.48 -25.16 -5.14
CA GLY A 286 5.66 -24.92 -5.95
C GLY A 286 6.89 -25.69 -5.49
N ILE A 287 7.80 -25.86 -6.44
CA ILE A 287 9.04 -26.62 -6.30
C ILE A 287 10.21 -25.66 -6.51
N ASP A 288 11.02 -25.47 -5.48
CA ASP A 288 12.32 -24.81 -5.57
C ASP A 288 13.33 -25.79 -6.17
N VAL A 289 13.45 -25.80 -7.50
CA VAL A 289 14.41 -26.70 -8.18
C VAL A 289 15.83 -26.23 -7.88
N PRO A 290 16.68 -27.01 -7.21
CA PRO A 290 18.03 -26.59 -6.90
C PRO A 290 18.81 -26.26 -8.18
N GLN A 291 19.62 -25.20 -8.15
CA GLN A 291 20.51 -24.87 -9.28
C GLN A 291 21.49 -26.01 -9.60
N THR A 292 21.82 -26.83 -8.60
CA THR A 292 22.70 -27.99 -8.69
C THR A 292 21.97 -29.29 -9.08
N ALA A 293 20.66 -29.25 -9.33
CA ALA A 293 19.90 -30.44 -9.71
C ALA A 293 20.45 -31.08 -11.00
N ALA A 294 20.41 -32.41 -11.07
CA ALA A 294 20.74 -33.14 -12.30
C ALA A 294 19.62 -32.93 -13.32
N ALA A 295 19.96 -32.92 -14.61
CA ALA A 295 18.94 -32.94 -15.65
C ALA A 295 18.31 -34.34 -15.71
N GLY A 296 16.99 -34.41 -15.91
CA GLY A 296 16.27 -35.68 -15.99
C GLY A 296 14.83 -35.59 -15.51
N THR A 297 14.12 -36.70 -15.56
CA THR A 297 12.74 -36.81 -15.07
C THR A 297 12.73 -37.29 -13.63
N TYR A 298 12.12 -36.51 -12.75
CA TYR A 298 11.94 -36.77 -11.33
C TYR A 298 10.49 -37.17 -11.05
N ASN A 299 10.30 -38.22 -10.25
CA ASN A 299 8.97 -38.70 -9.89
C ASN A 299 8.76 -38.63 -8.38
N GLY A 300 7.55 -38.26 -7.97
CA GLY A 300 7.12 -38.26 -6.57
C GLY A 300 5.62 -38.10 -6.48
N LYS A 301 5.13 -37.62 -5.34
CA LYS A 301 3.71 -37.50 -5.04
C LYS A 301 3.39 -36.25 -4.24
N ALA A 302 2.24 -35.65 -4.55
CA ALA A 302 1.52 -34.72 -3.68
C ALA A 302 0.28 -35.41 -3.10
N THR A 303 0.06 -35.29 -1.81
CA THR A 303 -1.11 -35.87 -1.12
C THR A 303 -1.93 -34.74 -0.51
N VAL A 304 -3.15 -34.55 -1.04
CA VAL A 304 -4.15 -33.63 -0.48
C VAL A 304 -4.88 -34.37 0.64
N ILE A 305 -4.94 -33.78 1.83
CA ILE A 305 -5.52 -34.36 3.03
C ILE A 305 -6.61 -33.42 3.56
N ALA A 306 -7.78 -33.95 3.93
CA ALA A 306 -8.86 -33.22 4.59
C ALA A 306 -9.51 -34.12 5.65
N ASP A 307 -9.40 -33.77 6.94
CA ASP A 307 -9.93 -34.52 8.09
C ASP A 307 -9.77 -36.06 7.99
N GLY A 308 -8.54 -36.51 7.69
CA GLY A 308 -8.19 -37.94 7.61
C GLY A 308 -8.50 -38.62 6.26
N LYS A 309 -9.16 -37.92 5.34
CA LYS A 309 -9.38 -38.37 3.95
C LYS A 309 -8.24 -37.86 3.09
N SER A 310 -7.80 -38.65 2.11
CA SER A 310 -6.67 -38.26 1.27
C SER A 310 -6.85 -38.61 -0.21
N LYS A 311 -6.20 -37.84 -1.07
CA LYS A 311 -6.08 -38.11 -2.50
C LYS A 311 -4.63 -37.86 -2.93
N GLU A 312 -4.03 -38.88 -3.52
CA GLU A 312 -2.67 -38.81 -4.06
C GLU A 312 -2.67 -38.39 -5.54
N ILE A 313 -1.73 -37.51 -5.90
CA ILE A 313 -1.41 -37.10 -7.26
C ILE A 313 0.05 -37.43 -7.52
N ASN A 314 0.32 -38.21 -8.56
CA ASN A 314 1.69 -38.50 -9.00
C ASN A 314 2.28 -37.26 -9.69
N LEU A 315 3.47 -36.86 -9.27
CA LEU A 315 4.22 -35.75 -9.86
C LEU A 315 5.31 -36.30 -10.75
N GLN A 316 5.43 -35.78 -11.97
CA GLN A 316 6.50 -36.09 -12.92
C GLN A 316 7.11 -34.79 -13.45
N ILE A 317 8.27 -34.41 -12.94
CA ILE A 317 8.91 -33.12 -13.26
C ILE A 317 10.16 -33.36 -14.09
N THR A 318 10.21 -32.80 -15.29
CA THR A 318 11.40 -32.85 -16.14
C THR A 318 12.28 -31.64 -15.87
N VAL A 319 13.46 -31.86 -15.29
CA VAL A 319 14.48 -30.82 -15.10
C VAL A 319 15.36 -30.77 -16.34
N SER A 320 15.31 -29.66 -17.07
CA SER A 320 16.16 -29.44 -18.23
C SER A 320 17.62 -29.20 -17.83
N ASN A 321 18.55 -29.31 -18.78
CA ASN A 321 19.96 -29.03 -18.50
C ASN A 321 20.30 -27.53 -18.44
N GLN A 322 19.31 -26.65 -18.65
CA GLN A 322 19.49 -25.20 -18.61
C GLN A 322 19.41 -24.69 -17.16
N VAL A 323 20.24 -23.71 -16.84
CA VAL A 323 20.18 -22.97 -15.57
C VAL A 323 19.43 -21.68 -15.81
N THR A 324 18.44 -21.41 -14.97
CA THR A 324 17.62 -20.21 -15.10
C THR A 324 18.45 -18.95 -14.79
N LYS A 325 18.16 -17.85 -15.50
CA LYS A 325 18.68 -16.52 -15.16
C LYS A 325 17.82 -15.94 -14.05
N ASN A 326 18.44 -15.40 -12.98
CA ASN A 326 17.73 -14.75 -11.87
C ASN A 326 16.58 -15.60 -11.29
N GLY A 327 16.71 -16.92 -11.18
CA GLY A 327 15.62 -17.77 -10.67
C GLY A 327 14.38 -17.88 -11.59
N GLY A 328 14.42 -17.30 -12.80
CA GLY A 328 13.26 -17.16 -13.69
C GLY A 328 12.33 -16.01 -13.31
N ILE A 329 12.79 -15.11 -12.43
CA ILE A 329 12.03 -13.95 -11.96
C ILE A 329 11.76 -12.96 -13.10
N ASP A 330 12.59 -12.92 -14.13
CA ASP A 330 12.44 -12.00 -15.28
C ASP A 330 11.21 -12.33 -16.17
N SER A 331 10.53 -13.45 -15.90
CA SER A 331 9.34 -13.95 -16.61
C SER A 331 8.12 -14.03 -15.68
N PRO A 332 7.36 -12.93 -15.48
CA PRO A 332 6.17 -12.91 -14.62
C PRO A 332 5.16 -14.04 -14.90
N GLU A 333 4.97 -14.38 -16.18
CA GLU A 333 4.05 -15.42 -16.65
C GLU A 333 4.37 -16.81 -16.10
N LYS A 334 5.62 -17.04 -15.69
CA LYS A 334 6.07 -18.29 -15.07
C LYS A 334 5.73 -18.38 -13.58
N MET A 335 5.14 -17.33 -12.97
CA MET A 335 4.76 -17.27 -11.55
C MET A 335 5.87 -17.67 -10.56
N THR A 336 7.13 -17.50 -10.96
CA THR A 336 8.31 -17.87 -10.15
C THR A 336 8.39 -17.08 -8.85
N ARG A 337 7.76 -15.90 -8.82
CA ARG A 337 7.74 -14.97 -7.68
C ARG A 337 6.75 -15.34 -6.58
N LEU A 338 5.90 -16.36 -6.77
CA LEU A 338 5.01 -16.83 -5.70
C LEU A 338 5.79 -17.27 -4.45
N LYS A 339 7.02 -17.78 -4.62
CA LYS A 339 7.91 -18.10 -3.49
C LYS A 339 8.25 -16.89 -2.62
N TRP A 340 8.22 -15.68 -3.19
CA TRP A 340 8.54 -14.45 -2.46
C TRP A 340 7.54 -14.16 -1.36
N LEU A 341 6.32 -14.71 -1.40
CA LEU A 341 5.36 -14.63 -0.29
C LEU A 341 5.96 -15.14 1.04
N ASN A 342 6.93 -16.06 0.97
CA ASN A 342 7.58 -16.65 2.14
C ASN A 342 9.00 -16.13 2.38
N SER A 343 9.40 -15.02 1.74
CA SER A 343 10.75 -14.48 1.87
C SER A 343 11.02 -13.84 3.24
N THR A 344 12.22 -14.10 3.78
CA THR A 344 12.78 -13.47 4.99
C THR A 344 13.82 -12.40 4.66
N LEU A 345 13.90 -11.94 3.41
CA LEU A 345 14.89 -10.96 2.97
C LEU A 345 14.85 -9.68 3.82
N ALA A 346 16.03 -9.20 4.22
CA ALA A 346 16.26 -7.95 4.94
C ALA A 346 15.66 -7.87 6.37
N GLN A 347 15.40 -9.01 7.02
CA GLN A 347 14.84 -9.08 8.38
C GLN A 347 15.86 -8.87 9.50
N GLU A 348 17.14 -8.65 9.18
CA GLU A 348 18.18 -8.54 10.21
C GLU A 348 17.97 -7.36 11.17
N ASN A 349 18.28 -7.59 12.45
CA ASN A 349 18.15 -6.59 13.52
C ASN A 349 19.40 -5.72 13.68
N THR A 350 19.91 -5.20 12.56
CA THR A 350 21.02 -4.23 12.56
C THR A 350 20.49 -2.80 12.49
N VAL A 351 21.35 -1.81 12.69
CA VAL A 351 20.97 -0.40 12.49
C VAL A 351 21.00 -0.04 11.01
N ILE A 352 20.24 0.99 10.63
CA ILE A 352 20.23 1.58 9.29
C ILE A 352 20.87 2.97 9.41
N ALA A 353 21.70 3.39 8.46
CA ALA A 353 22.26 4.75 8.51
C ALA A 353 21.13 5.80 8.50
N PRO A 354 21.22 6.88 9.30
CA PRO A 354 22.39 7.32 10.08
C PRO A 354 22.43 6.83 11.55
N TYR A 355 21.58 5.88 11.93
CA TYR A 355 21.43 5.46 13.32
C TYR A 355 22.67 4.73 13.86
N THR A 356 22.90 4.91 15.16
CA THR A 356 23.94 4.23 15.92
C THR A 356 23.36 3.05 16.71
N PRO A 357 24.14 2.00 16.98
CA PRO A 357 23.70 0.90 17.84
C PRO A 357 23.19 1.37 19.21
N LEU A 358 22.14 0.72 19.70
CA LEU A 358 21.63 0.92 21.06
C LEU A 358 22.69 0.51 22.09
N THR A 359 22.82 1.31 23.15
CA THR A 359 23.69 0.98 24.30
C THR A 359 22.92 1.08 25.60
N VAL A 360 23.17 0.14 26.51
CA VAL A 360 22.46 0.04 27.80
C VAL A 360 23.45 0.24 28.95
N ASN A 361 23.15 1.18 29.84
CA ASN A 361 23.87 1.41 31.09
C ASN A 361 22.87 1.50 32.25
N ASN A 362 22.84 0.50 33.13
CA ASN A 362 21.79 0.35 34.15
C ASN A 362 20.39 0.39 33.51
N SER A 363 19.54 1.36 33.87
CA SER A 363 18.21 1.58 33.29
C SER A 363 18.20 2.58 32.12
N GLU A 364 19.37 3.12 31.74
CA GLU A 364 19.51 4.03 30.62
C GLU A 364 19.74 3.28 29.32
N ILE A 365 19.02 3.66 28.27
CA ILE A 365 19.20 3.18 26.90
C ILE A 365 19.51 4.40 26.03
N ALA A 366 20.73 4.47 25.52
CA ALA A 366 21.14 5.54 24.61
C ALA A 366 21.00 5.11 23.14
N LEU A 367 20.55 6.06 22.33
CA LEU A 367 20.29 5.94 20.90
C LEU A 367 20.68 7.26 20.21
N LEU A 368 20.67 7.32 18.88
CA LEU A 368 21.10 8.52 18.14
C LEU A 368 20.38 9.78 18.64
N GLY A 369 21.15 10.71 19.23
CA GLY A 369 20.70 12.03 19.69
C GLY A 369 19.67 12.01 20.83
N ARG A 370 19.42 10.85 21.47
CA ARG A 370 18.38 10.68 22.49
C ARG A 370 18.79 9.69 23.58
N LYS A 371 18.07 9.72 24.70
CA LYS A 371 18.20 8.75 25.80
C LYS A 371 16.82 8.41 26.37
N LEU A 372 16.56 7.11 26.59
CA LEU A 372 15.40 6.60 27.32
C LEU A 372 15.86 6.06 28.68
N ILE A 373 15.30 6.56 29.76
CA ILE A 373 15.61 6.12 31.13
C ILE A 373 14.39 5.42 31.69
N LEU A 374 14.54 4.17 32.14
CA LEU A 374 13.43 3.37 32.67
C LEU A 374 13.27 3.51 34.18
N ALA A 375 12.02 3.61 34.64
CA ALA A 375 11.64 3.49 36.04
C ALA A 375 11.52 2.01 36.45
N PRO A 376 11.50 1.68 37.76
CA PRO A 376 11.40 0.29 38.23
C PRO A 376 10.12 -0.45 37.84
N ASN A 377 9.05 0.26 37.42
CA ASN A 377 7.83 -0.33 36.88
C ASN A 377 7.95 -0.69 35.38
N GLY A 378 9.05 -0.30 34.72
CA GLY A 378 9.31 -0.55 33.30
C GLY A 378 8.88 0.57 32.36
N PHE A 379 8.20 1.62 32.84
CA PHE A 379 7.82 2.79 32.04
C PHE A 379 8.93 3.84 31.99
N PRO A 380 8.86 4.83 31.07
CA PRO A 380 9.86 5.89 31.00
C PRO A 380 9.86 6.76 32.25
N ALA A 381 10.99 6.78 32.97
CA ALA A 381 11.28 7.74 34.03
C ALA A 381 11.61 9.12 33.46
N GLN A 382 12.36 9.14 32.35
CA GLN A 382 12.73 10.34 31.61
C GLN A 382 13.05 9.97 30.16
N ILE A 383 12.79 10.90 29.25
CA ILE A 383 13.23 10.86 27.85
C ILE A 383 14.00 12.16 27.58
N GLN A 384 15.22 12.04 27.05
CA GLN A 384 16.07 13.19 26.75
C GLN A 384 16.38 13.26 25.26
N THR A 385 16.41 14.48 24.74
CA THR A 385 16.86 14.80 23.38
C THR A 385 18.10 15.69 23.44
N PHE A 386 18.94 15.62 22.42
CA PHE A 386 20.19 16.37 22.34
C PHE A 386 20.30 17.23 21.08
N PHE A 387 19.26 17.23 20.23
CA PHE A 387 19.23 18.00 18.99
C PHE A 387 19.17 19.51 19.25
N THR A 388 19.86 20.30 18.43
CA THR A 388 19.75 21.77 18.49
C THR A 388 18.38 22.25 17.97
N PRO A 389 17.90 23.45 18.34
CA PRO A 389 16.65 24.02 17.82
C PRO A 389 16.62 24.16 16.28
N GLU A 390 17.78 24.29 15.63
CA GLU A 390 17.92 24.35 14.17
C GLU A 390 17.78 22.98 13.49
N MET A 391 17.84 21.89 14.26
CA MET A 391 17.78 20.51 13.78
C MET A 391 18.97 20.02 12.93
N THR A 392 20.04 20.81 12.82
CA THR A 392 21.21 20.49 11.99
C THR A 392 22.33 19.79 12.75
N SER A 393 22.28 19.72 14.09
CA SER A 393 23.33 19.08 14.90
C SER A 393 22.80 18.53 16.23
N VAL A 394 23.66 17.75 16.91
CA VAL A 394 23.44 17.24 18.27
C VAL A 394 24.46 17.86 19.23
N THR A 395 24.04 18.09 20.47
CA THR A 395 24.85 18.68 21.54
C THR A 395 25.05 17.69 22.69
N THR A 396 25.73 18.10 23.75
CA THR A 396 25.86 17.33 24.99
C THR A 396 24.85 17.75 26.06
N LYS A 397 24.13 18.86 25.87
CA LYS A 397 23.14 19.35 26.82
C LYS A 397 21.82 18.62 26.59
N ALA A 398 21.35 17.92 27.62
CA ALA A 398 20.06 17.27 27.57
C ALA A 398 18.91 18.29 27.55
N ASN A 399 17.92 18.01 26.71
CA ASN A 399 16.61 18.65 26.72
C ASN A 399 15.58 17.58 27.09
N ASP A 400 15.04 17.70 28.31
CA ASP A 400 14.08 16.75 28.86
C ASP A 400 12.72 16.86 28.16
N VAL A 401 12.12 15.72 27.84
CA VAL A 401 10.78 15.64 27.24
C VAL A 401 9.72 15.52 28.33
N LEU A 402 10.02 14.81 29.42
CA LEU A 402 9.10 14.56 30.52
C LEU A 402 9.43 15.43 31.74
N SER A 403 8.40 15.94 32.41
CA SER A 403 8.53 16.68 33.67
C SER A 403 8.56 15.76 34.90
N SER A 404 8.02 14.55 34.74
CA SER A 404 8.02 13.47 35.73
C SER A 404 7.79 12.13 35.01
N PRO A 405 8.06 10.98 35.65
CA PRO A 405 7.85 9.67 35.04
C PRO A 405 6.45 9.50 34.45
N ILE A 406 6.38 8.75 33.36
CA ILE A 406 5.11 8.21 32.82
C ILE A 406 4.66 7.09 33.76
N ASP A 407 3.39 7.09 34.16
CA ASP A 407 2.86 6.05 35.05
C ASP A 407 1.36 5.76 34.82
N PHE A 408 0.92 4.63 35.36
CA PHE A 408 -0.50 4.30 35.47
C PHE A 408 -1.00 4.55 36.89
N HIS A 409 -2.13 5.25 37.00
CA HIS A 409 -2.84 5.43 38.25
C HIS A 409 -4.16 4.66 38.21
N PHE A 410 -4.31 3.72 39.14
CA PHE A 410 -5.51 2.92 39.32
C PHE A 410 -6.25 3.46 40.53
N VAL A 411 -7.42 4.05 40.32
CA VAL A 411 -8.25 4.62 41.39
C VAL A 411 -9.36 3.65 41.71
N ASP A 412 -9.35 3.08 42.91
CA ASP A 412 -10.37 2.13 43.36
C ASP A 412 -11.75 2.80 43.57
N ALA A 413 -12.78 1.99 43.82
CA ALA A 413 -14.13 2.48 44.08
C ALA A 413 -14.24 3.42 45.29
N SER A 414 -13.29 3.39 46.24
CA SER A 414 -13.23 4.30 47.39
C SER A 414 -12.54 5.64 47.07
N GLY A 415 -12.06 5.81 45.84
CA GLY A 415 -11.31 6.99 45.42
C GLY A 415 -9.83 6.96 45.82
N LYS A 416 -9.31 5.82 46.29
CA LYS A 416 -7.91 5.67 46.67
C LYS A 416 -7.10 5.07 45.55
N GLU A 417 -5.85 5.51 45.43
CA GLU A 417 -4.92 4.97 44.45
C GLU A 417 -4.31 3.64 44.91
N VAL A 418 -4.28 2.66 44.02
CA VAL A 418 -3.65 1.36 44.25
C VAL A 418 -2.17 1.54 44.53
N GLN A 419 -1.71 0.96 45.63
CA GLN A 419 -0.29 0.99 46.00
C GLN A 419 0.44 -0.20 45.36
N TRP A 420 1.42 0.12 44.50
CA TRP A 420 2.20 -0.88 43.76
C TRP A 420 3.48 -1.28 44.49
N LYS A 421 3.76 -2.57 44.51
CA LYS A 421 5.09 -3.13 44.76
C LYS A 421 5.73 -3.46 43.42
N ASN A 422 6.77 -2.71 43.04
CA ASN A 422 7.51 -2.89 41.79
C ASN A 422 8.68 -3.87 41.99
N ASN A 423 8.85 -4.82 41.07
CA ASN A 423 9.92 -5.80 41.12
C ASN A 423 11.16 -5.42 40.27
N GLY A 424 11.17 -4.23 39.68
CA GLY A 424 12.29 -3.72 38.89
C GLY A 424 12.27 -4.19 37.44
N VAL A 425 13.22 -3.67 36.66
CA VAL A 425 13.37 -3.95 35.22
C VAL A 425 14.35 -5.09 35.01
N LYS A 426 13.97 -6.07 34.18
CA LYS A 426 14.84 -7.11 33.68
C LYS A 426 14.96 -7.03 32.16
N PHE A 427 16.16 -6.73 31.66
CA PHE A 427 16.42 -6.77 30.23
C PHE A 427 16.41 -8.20 29.71
N THR A 428 15.58 -8.47 28.71
CA THR A 428 15.44 -9.76 28.04
C THR A 428 16.22 -9.82 26.72
N LYS A 429 16.52 -8.66 26.12
CA LYS A 429 17.26 -8.53 24.86
C LYS A 429 18.12 -7.26 24.84
N LYS A 430 19.37 -7.37 24.37
CA LYS A 430 20.30 -6.24 24.19
C LYS A 430 21.08 -6.40 22.88
N GLU A 431 20.50 -5.92 21.79
CA GLU A 431 21.10 -5.96 20.45
C GLU A 431 21.26 -4.55 19.88
N ALA A 432 22.07 -4.43 18.82
CA ALA A 432 22.31 -3.14 18.17
C ALA A 432 21.01 -2.46 17.70
N GLY A 433 20.05 -3.24 17.18
CA GLY A 433 18.80 -2.70 16.67
C GLY A 433 17.62 -2.68 17.64
N THR A 434 17.65 -3.49 18.70
CA THR A 434 16.53 -3.59 19.68
C THR A 434 17.05 -3.90 21.08
N VAL A 435 16.50 -3.20 22.06
CA VAL A 435 16.61 -3.54 23.49
C VAL A 435 15.22 -3.84 24.01
N SER A 436 15.04 -4.97 24.70
CA SER A 436 13.77 -5.40 25.27
C SER A 436 13.89 -5.66 26.76
N TRP A 437 12.83 -5.41 27.50
CA TRP A 437 12.75 -5.63 28.93
C TRP A 437 11.37 -6.06 29.39
N GLU A 438 11.33 -6.67 30.58
CA GLU A 438 10.13 -7.02 31.31
C GLU A 438 10.16 -6.39 32.71
N SER A 439 8.98 -6.14 33.27
CA SER A 439 8.79 -5.68 34.64
C SER A 439 7.42 -6.17 35.15
N THR A 440 7.32 -6.45 36.45
CA THR A 440 6.07 -6.80 37.10
C THR A 440 5.84 -5.90 38.30
N SER A 441 4.63 -5.36 38.39
CA SER A 441 4.13 -4.60 39.53
C SER A 441 2.92 -5.32 40.12
N THR A 442 2.91 -5.50 41.45
CA THR A 442 1.82 -6.21 42.14
C THR A 442 1.21 -5.34 43.23
N SER A 443 -0.10 -5.41 43.38
CA SER A 443 -0.83 -4.95 44.56
C SER A 443 -1.59 -6.13 45.20
N LYS A 444 -2.46 -5.85 46.17
CA LYS A 444 -3.35 -6.88 46.70
C LYS A 444 -4.36 -7.36 45.65
N SER A 445 -4.93 -6.44 44.87
CA SER A 445 -6.10 -6.71 44.03
C SER A 445 -5.76 -6.91 42.54
N VAL A 446 -4.60 -6.44 42.09
CA VAL A 446 -4.20 -6.47 40.68
C VAL A 446 -2.71 -6.70 40.50
N GLN A 447 -2.35 -7.32 39.37
CA GLN A 447 -0.99 -7.43 38.87
C GLN A 447 -0.89 -6.75 37.50
N MET A 448 0.22 -6.07 37.25
CA MET A 448 0.57 -5.47 35.97
C MET A 448 1.89 -6.04 35.48
N ASP A 449 1.86 -6.71 34.33
CA ASP A 449 3.03 -7.25 33.64
C ASP A 449 3.33 -6.42 32.40
N VAL A 450 4.53 -5.82 32.37
CA VAL A 450 5.01 -4.97 31.28
C VAL A 450 6.04 -5.75 30.48
N ASN A 451 5.80 -5.90 29.18
CA ASN A 451 6.78 -6.35 28.20
C ASN A 451 7.00 -5.23 27.19
N ALA A 452 8.23 -4.75 27.04
CA ALA A 452 8.50 -3.60 26.21
C ALA A 452 9.81 -3.72 25.43
N SER A 453 9.90 -2.96 24.35
CA SER A 453 11.11 -2.85 23.54
C SER A 453 11.28 -1.47 22.95
N VAL A 454 12.51 -1.00 22.87
CA VAL A 454 12.92 0.18 22.10
C VAL A 454 13.78 -0.25 20.92
N GLU A 455 13.56 0.39 19.79
CA GLU A 455 14.37 0.23 18.59
C GLU A 455 15.30 1.42 18.36
N PHE A 456 16.35 1.21 17.56
CA PHE A 456 17.41 2.19 17.29
C PHE A 456 16.92 3.55 16.76
N ASP A 457 15.71 3.60 16.18
CA ASP A 457 15.09 4.80 15.65
C ASP A 457 14.25 5.58 16.68
N GLY A 458 14.06 5.06 17.90
CA GLY A 458 13.26 5.68 18.95
C GLY A 458 11.79 5.25 18.98
N PHE A 459 11.40 4.24 18.22
CA PHE A 459 10.12 3.54 18.41
C PHE A 459 10.17 2.68 19.68
N VAL A 460 9.18 2.86 20.56
CA VAL A 460 9.02 2.06 21.78
C VAL A 460 7.65 1.39 21.75
N HIS A 461 7.63 0.06 21.90
CA HIS A 461 6.41 -0.72 21.98
C HIS A 461 6.23 -1.26 23.40
N TYR A 462 5.01 -1.12 23.94
CA TYR A 462 4.63 -1.64 25.25
C TYR A 462 3.43 -2.58 25.13
N ILE A 463 3.58 -3.78 25.68
CA ILE A 463 2.49 -4.69 26.02
C ILE A 463 2.29 -4.61 27.53
N VAL A 464 1.14 -4.09 27.96
CA VAL A 464 0.81 -3.90 29.38
C VAL A 464 -0.37 -4.78 29.75
N LYS A 465 -0.11 -5.93 30.37
CA LYS A 465 -1.13 -6.89 30.77
C LYS A 465 -1.53 -6.64 32.22
N VAL A 466 -2.80 -6.35 32.46
CA VAL A 466 -3.37 -6.15 33.79
C VAL A 466 -4.24 -7.34 34.13
N THR A 467 -3.96 -8.02 35.24
CA THR A 467 -4.70 -9.20 35.72
C THR A 467 -5.33 -8.90 37.07
N ALA A 468 -6.63 -9.14 37.21
CA ALA A 468 -7.32 -9.04 38.49
C ALA A 468 -7.05 -10.26 39.37
N LEU A 469 -6.56 -10.03 40.60
CA LEU A 469 -6.22 -11.07 41.59
C LEU A 469 -7.39 -11.36 42.54
N GLU A 470 -8.30 -10.41 42.67
CA GLU A 470 -9.60 -10.52 43.34
C GLU A 470 -10.67 -9.78 42.53
N ASP A 471 -11.94 -9.95 42.89
CA ASP A 471 -13.02 -9.12 42.33
C ASP A 471 -12.79 -7.66 42.74
N VAL A 472 -12.64 -6.76 41.77
CA VAL A 472 -12.23 -5.37 42.01
C VAL A 472 -13.02 -4.40 41.13
N SER A 473 -13.27 -3.20 41.66
CA SER A 473 -13.87 -2.10 40.92
C SER A 473 -12.98 -0.87 40.98
N PHE A 474 -12.82 -0.24 39.82
CA PHE A 474 -12.06 0.99 39.64
C PHE A 474 -13.00 2.12 39.23
N ASN A 475 -12.82 3.29 39.85
CA ASN A 475 -13.41 4.54 39.37
C ASN A 475 -12.73 5.00 38.08
N ASP A 476 -11.42 4.77 37.95
CA ASP A 476 -10.68 5.01 36.72
C ASP A 476 -9.35 4.22 36.70
N ILE A 477 -8.87 3.92 35.50
CA ILE A 477 -7.50 3.51 35.23
C ILE A 477 -6.98 4.53 34.22
N ASN A 478 -6.03 5.35 34.66
CA ASN A 478 -5.48 6.41 33.81
C ASN A 478 -3.98 6.25 33.59
N PHE A 479 -3.57 6.57 32.37
CA PHE A 479 -2.19 6.60 31.93
C PHE A 479 -1.77 8.06 31.73
N GLN A 480 -0.79 8.49 32.51
CA GLN A 480 -0.35 9.87 32.56
C GLN A 480 1.01 10.03 31.89
N MET A 481 1.11 10.97 30.96
CA MET A 481 2.36 11.42 30.34
C MET A 481 2.55 12.91 30.64
N PRO A 482 3.29 13.25 31.71
CA PRO A 482 3.59 14.63 32.08
C PRO A 482 4.72 15.20 31.22
N MET A 483 4.36 16.01 30.21
CA MET A 483 5.31 16.59 29.27
C MET A 483 5.91 17.89 29.82
N GLN A 484 7.19 18.15 29.53
CA GLN A 484 7.80 19.46 29.77
C GLN A 484 7.08 20.52 28.94
N PRO A 485 6.76 21.71 29.49
CA PRO A 485 6.11 22.77 28.72
C PRO A 485 6.89 23.18 27.46
N THR A 486 8.23 23.17 27.53
CA THR A 486 9.12 23.45 26.39
C THR A 486 9.08 22.37 25.32
N SER A 487 8.64 21.16 25.66
CA SER A 487 8.49 20.00 24.77
C SER A 487 7.01 19.70 24.45
N ALA A 488 6.10 20.66 24.69
CA ALA A 488 4.65 20.51 24.49
C ALA A 488 4.02 21.78 23.89
N LYS A 489 4.76 22.45 23.00
CA LYS A 489 4.32 23.68 22.32
C LYS A 489 3.30 23.40 21.24
N TYR A 490 3.56 22.39 20.43
CA TYR A 490 2.79 21.99 19.26
C TYR A 490 2.06 20.67 19.49
N MET A 491 0.99 20.46 18.73
CA MET A 491 0.23 19.22 18.71
C MET A 491 -0.30 18.93 17.30
N MET A 492 -0.39 17.64 16.95
CA MET A 492 -1.20 17.13 15.84
C MET A 492 -1.82 15.78 16.22
N GLY A 493 -2.91 15.38 15.56
CA GLY A 493 -3.63 14.15 15.87
C GLY A 493 -4.88 14.39 16.72
N LEU A 494 -5.63 13.32 17.02
CA LEU A 494 -6.90 13.38 17.77
C LEU A 494 -7.93 14.39 17.20
N GLY A 495 -7.91 14.62 15.89
CA GLY A 495 -8.80 15.58 15.23
C GLY A 495 -8.38 17.04 15.41
N GLN A 496 -7.10 17.29 15.71
CA GLN A 496 -6.49 18.61 15.60
C GLN A 496 -5.58 18.66 14.36
N LYS A 497 -5.66 19.77 13.63
CA LYS A 497 -4.61 20.11 12.65
C LYS A 497 -3.31 20.38 13.41
N GLY A 498 -2.17 20.13 12.75
CA GLY A 498 -0.86 20.46 13.28
C GLY A 498 -0.71 21.97 13.49
N GLY A 499 -0.23 22.34 14.66
CA GLY A 499 -0.02 23.73 15.04
C GLY A 499 0.21 23.88 16.53
N ASP A 500 0.07 25.11 17.03
CA ASP A 500 0.11 25.41 18.46
C ASP A 500 -0.93 24.55 19.21
N ARG A 501 -0.47 23.90 20.28
CA ARG A 501 -1.33 23.03 21.08
C ARG A 501 -2.42 23.87 21.76
N PRO A 502 -3.70 23.48 21.67
CA PRO A 502 -4.76 24.11 22.47
C PRO A 502 -4.41 24.09 23.95
N ALA A 503 -4.70 25.18 24.68
CA ALA A 503 -4.39 25.25 26.11
C ALA A 503 -4.97 24.05 26.87
N THR A 504 -6.25 23.77 26.66
CA THR A 504 -6.94 22.56 27.14
C THR A 504 -7.60 21.84 25.98
N PHE A 505 -7.60 20.51 26.01
CA PHE A 505 -8.21 19.68 24.97
C PHE A 505 -8.81 18.41 25.56
N ASP A 506 -10.08 18.15 25.23
CA ASP A 506 -10.82 16.96 25.65
C ASP A 506 -11.22 16.16 24.41
N TRP A 507 -10.95 14.86 24.45
CA TRP A 507 -11.18 13.95 23.33
C TRP A 507 -11.82 12.63 23.76
N LYS A 508 -12.65 12.08 22.87
CA LYS A 508 -13.36 10.81 23.03
C LYS A 508 -13.20 9.94 21.79
N TRP A 509 -13.22 8.62 22.02
CA TRP A 509 -13.17 7.61 20.96
C TRP A 509 -14.35 7.71 20.00
N ASP A 510 -14.07 7.60 18.69
CA ASP A 510 -15.07 7.52 17.63
C ASP A 510 -14.50 6.72 16.45
N VAL A 511 -14.08 5.48 16.70
CA VAL A 511 -13.38 4.66 15.70
C VAL A 511 -14.25 4.36 14.47
N ALA A 512 -15.58 4.39 14.59
CA ALA A 512 -16.47 4.17 13.46
C ALA A 512 -16.36 5.25 12.36
N HIS A 513 -15.94 6.47 12.73
CA HIS A 513 -15.88 7.61 11.81
C HIS A 513 -14.53 8.32 11.79
N LYS A 514 -13.66 8.10 12.78
CA LYS A 514 -12.39 8.82 12.96
C LYS A 514 -11.22 7.87 13.14
N ASN A 515 -10.20 8.05 12.31
CA ASN A 515 -8.95 7.29 12.35
C ASN A 515 -8.01 7.93 13.38
N GLN A 516 -8.34 7.81 14.66
CA GLN A 516 -7.70 8.52 15.76
C GLN A 516 -7.46 7.59 16.94
N ASP A 517 -6.21 7.21 17.17
CA ASP A 517 -5.75 6.39 18.29
C ASP A 517 -4.63 7.06 19.11
N GLY A 518 -4.27 8.31 18.77
CA GLY A 518 -3.17 9.01 19.42
C GLY A 518 -2.83 10.38 18.79
N ALA A 519 -1.81 11.02 19.35
CA ALA A 519 -1.32 12.34 18.94
C ALA A 519 0.21 12.43 19.04
N TRP A 520 0.77 13.38 18.32
CA TRP A 520 2.12 13.90 18.56
C TRP A 520 2.03 15.23 19.32
N ILE A 521 2.86 15.37 20.35
CA ILE A 521 3.00 16.59 21.15
C ILE A 521 4.49 16.89 21.26
N GLY A 522 4.88 18.12 20.94
CA GLY A 522 6.30 18.43 20.83
C GLY A 522 6.65 19.90 20.63
N ALA A 523 7.93 20.13 20.44
CA ALA A 523 8.58 21.30 19.90
C ALA A 523 9.45 20.86 18.71
N VAL A 524 10.27 21.76 18.17
CA VAL A 524 11.07 21.45 16.97
C VAL A 524 12.14 20.39 17.24
N ASN A 525 12.78 20.42 18.41
CA ASN A 525 13.90 19.54 18.75
C ASN A 525 13.60 18.57 19.90
N SER A 526 12.35 18.46 20.33
CA SER A 526 11.89 17.50 21.34
C SER A 526 10.41 17.18 21.17
N GLY A 527 10.01 15.92 21.23
CA GLY A 527 8.59 15.57 21.17
C GLY A 527 8.34 14.09 21.37
N LEU A 528 7.06 13.75 21.52
CA LEU A 528 6.59 12.40 21.73
C LEU A 528 5.28 12.21 20.96
N GLN A 529 5.26 11.22 20.06
CA GLN A 529 4.01 10.67 19.56
C GLN A 529 3.65 9.44 20.39
N PHE A 530 2.36 9.28 20.67
CA PHE A 530 1.83 8.10 21.32
C PHE A 530 0.63 7.56 20.53
N SER A 531 0.40 6.24 20.62
CA SER A 531 -0.82 5.58 20.12
C SER A 531 -1.30 4.52 21.10
N LEU A 532 -2.59 4.49 21.40
CA LEU A 532 -3.22 3.61 22.39
C LEU A 532 -3.91 2.42 21.72
N ARG A 533 -3.58 1.20 22.13
CA ARG A 533 -4.00 -0.06 21.49
C ARG A 533 -4.33 -1.14 22.53
N ASP A 534 -4.93 -2.24 22.11
CA ASP A 534 -5.03 -3.47 22.91
C ASP A 534 -4.48 -4.67 22.12
N GLU A 535 -4.68 -5.88 22.62
CA GLU A 535 -4.24 -7.13 21.99
C GLU A 535 -4.96 -7.46 20.68
N LYS A 536 -6.05 -6.74 20.37
CA LYS A 536 -6.88 -6.95 19.17
C LYS A 536 -6.58 -5.94 18.07
N TYR A 537 -5.58 -5.07 18.25
CA TYR A 537 -5.24 -4.07 17.23
C TYR A 537 -5.04 -4.70 15.85
N SER A 538 -5.70 -4.11 14.87
CA SER A 538 -5.52 -4.41 13.45
C SER A 538 -5.39 -3.09 12.71
N ARG A 539 -4.39 -2.99 11.82
CA ARG A 539 -4.18 -1.76 11.03
C ARG A 539 -5.43 -1.50 10.17
N PRO A 540 -6.03 -0.30 10.24
CA PRO A 540 -7.17 0.05 9.41
C PRO A 540 -6.73 0.21 7.95
N LEU A 541 -7.70 0.23 7.03
CA LEU A 541 -7.44 0.75 5.68
C LEU A 541 -7.28 2.28 5.75
N ASN A 542 -6.50 2.85 4.83
CA ASN A 542 -6.27 4.29 4.75
C ASN A 542 -6.51 4.79 3.31
N THR A 543 -6.46 6.11 3.11
CA THR A 543 -6.57 6.79 1.81
C THR A 543 -7.83 6.39 1.03
N ASN A 544 -8.95 7.04 1.33
CA ASN A 544 -10.31 6.83 0.86
C ASN A 544 -11.03 5.57 1.42
N PHE A 545 -10.32 4.66 2.10
CA PHE A 545 -10.86 3.35 2.47
C PHE A 545 -11.06 3.14 3.98
N TYR A 546 -10.78 4.13 4.83
CA TYR A 546 -10.87 3.98 6.30
C TYR A 546 -12.22 3.42 6.76
N LEU A 547 -13.32 3.97 6.25
CA LEU A 547 -14.67 3.56 6.64
C LEU A 547 -15.03 2.12 6.23
N GLN A 548 -14.23 1.47 5.38
CA GLN A 548 -14.43 0.08 4.98
C GLN A 548 -13.75 -0.91 5.94
N LYS A 549 -12.71 -0.47 6.66
CA LYS A 549 -12.04 -1.23 7.72
C LYS A 549 -11.50 -0.24 8.78
N PRO A 550 -12.37 0.27 9.66
CA PRO A 550 -11.98 1.25 10.67
C PRO A 550 -11.10 0.62 11.76
N LEU A 551 -10.58 1.47 12.65
CA LEU A 551 -9.94 1.02 13.89
C LEU A 551 -10.92 0.19 14.73
N LEU A 552 -10.38 -0.78 15.47
CA LEU A 552 -11.13 -1.47 16.52
C LEU A 552 -11.02 -0.65 17.81
N LEU A 553 -12.15 -0.42 18.47
CA LEU A 553 -12.17 0.26 19.77
C LEU A 553 -11.44 -0.62 20.80
N PRO A 554 -10.33 -0.17 21.41
CA PRO A 554 -9.62 -1.00 22.38
C PRO A 554 -10.50 -1.26 23.61
N THR A 555 -10.62 -2.52 24.03
CA THR A 555 -11.49 -2.93 25.14
C THR A 555 -11.05 -2.28 26.46
N SER A 556 -9.73 -2.16 26.63
CA SER A 556 -9.07 -1.53 27.77
C SER A 556 -9.29 -0.02 27.79
N TRP A 557 -8.88 0.69 26.73
CA TRP A 557 -8.90 2.15 26.66
C TRP A 557 -10.29 2.74 26.37
N GLY A 558 -11.05 2.15 25.46
CA GLY A 558 -12.35 2.66 25.04
C GLY A 558 -13.43 2.45 26.09
N ASN A 559 -13.43 1.26 26.72
CA ASN A 559 -14.34 0.86 27.80
C ASN A 559 -15.79 1.32 27.54
N GLU A 560 -16.35 0.94 26.39
CA GLU A 560 -17.71 1.32 25.99
C GLU A 560 -17.92 2.85 25.97
N ASN A 561 -16.98 3.59 25.38
CA ASN A 561 -16.94 5.06 25.28
C ASN A 561 -16.74 5.82 26.61
N LYS A 562 -16.48 5.13 27.72
CA LYS A 562 -16.16 5.77 29.00
C LYS A 562 -14.76 6.37 29.01
N GLY A 563 -13.82 5.81 28.24
CA GLY A 563 -12.47 6.35 28.14
C GLY A 563 -12.32 7.52 27.18
N GLY A 564 -11.14 8.13 27.19
CA GLY A 564 -10.80 9.31 26.40
C GLY A 564 -9.41 9.85 26.72
N ILE A 565 -9.12 11.05 26.20
CA ILE A 565 -7.85 11.74 26.46
C ILE A 565 -8.16 13.18 26.85
N THR A 566 -7.49 13.65 27.89
CA THR A 566 -7.46 15.06 28.28
C THR A 566 -6.03 15.58 28.19
N ILE A 567 -5.84 16.78 27.65
CA ILE A 567 -4.55 17.46 27.61
C ILE A 567 -4.71 18.83 28.23
N ALA A 568 -3.98 19.11 29.31
CA ALA A 568 -4.07 20.39 30.01
C ALA A 568 -2.75 20.75 30.69
N PRO A 569 -2.41 22.05 30.80
CA PRO A 569 -1.34 22.51 31.65
C PRO A 569 -1.70 22.24 33.13
N ASN A 570 -0.70 21.85 33.90
CA ASN A 570 -0.68 22.04 35.35
C ASN A 570 0.47 23.00 35.71
N GLN A 571 0.72 23.22 37.00
CA GLN A 571 1.69 24.23 37.45
C GLN A 571 3.12 24.05 36.89
N LYS A 572 3.52 22.83 36.48
CA LYS A 572 4.90 22.53 36.06
C LYS A 572 5.02 21.71 34.77
N SER A 573 3.90 21.30 34.16
CA SER A 573 3.88 20.38 33.02
C SER A 573 2.65 20.57 32.15
N VAL A 574 2.67 19.96 30.98
CA VAL A 574 1.47 19.70 30.18
C VAL A 574 1.14 18.22 30.36
N LEU A 575 0.05 17.94 31.06
CA LEU A 575 -0.37 16.57 31.34
C LEU A 575 -1.20 16.05 30.17
N VAL A 576 -0.74 14.96 29.55
CA VAL A 576 -1.58 14.11 28.69
C VAL A 576 -2.11 12.98 29.57
N ASN A 577 -3.41 12.94 29.77
CA ASN A 577 -4.08 11.97 30.63
C ASN A 577 -5.05 11.13 29.79
N ALA A 578 -4.66 9.88 29.53
CA ALA A 578 -5.49 8.89 28.84
C ALA A 578 -6.24 8.05 29.88
N TYR A 579 -7.54 8.29 30.02
CA TYR A 579 -8.39 7.65 31.02
C TYR A 579 -9.27 6.58 30.40
N SER A 580 -9.59 5.51 31.13
CA SER A 580 -10.52 4.46 30.66
C SER A 580 -11.92 4.58 31.27
N GLY A 581 -12.09 5.39 32.33
CA GLY A 581 -13.32 5.49 33.11
C GLY A 581 -13.60 4.26 33.97
N ALA A 582 -14.71 4.32 34.71
CA ALA A 582 -15.06 3.33 35.72
C ALA A 582 -15.34 1.94 35.13
N ARG A 583 -14.88 0.89 35.83
CA ARG A 583 -15.10 -0.51 35.45
C ARG A 583 -14.96 -1.48 36.61
N THR A 584 -15.46 -2.69 36.40
CA THR A 584 -15.31 -3.83 37.32
C THR A 584 -14.59 -4.97 36.59
N MET A 585 -13.74 -5.68 37.33
CA MET A 585 -13.05 -6.89 36.87
C MET A 585 -13.30 -8.02 37.86
N LYS A 586 -13.56 -9.21 37.35
CA LYS A 586 -13.61 -10.45 38.13
C LYS A 586 -12.22 -11.02 38.33
N LYS A 587 -12.01 -11.77 39.41
CA LYS A 587 -10.77 -12.50 39.62
C LYS A 587 -10.42 -13.36 38.39
N GLY A 588 -9.23 -13.16 37.84
CA GLY A 588 -8.75 -13.84 36.63
C GLY A 588 -8.99 -13.07 35.33
N ASP A 589 -9.78 -11.99 35.35
CA ASP A 589 -9.95 -11.13 34.18
C ASP A 589 -8.63 -10.46 33.78
N VAL A 590 -8.44 -10.29 32.48
CA VAL A 590 -7.24 -9.70 31.87
C VAL A 590 -7.63 -8.58 30.93
N LEU A 591 -6.90 -7.46 31.01
CA LEU A 591 -6.97 -6.35 30.07
C LEU A 591 -5.57 -6.02 29.55
N TYR A 592 -5.46 -5.60 28.28
CA TYR A 592 -4.21 -5.14 27.70
C TYR A 592 -4.27 -3.63 27.39
N TYR A 593 -3.45 -2.85 28.08
CA TYR A 593 -3.27 -1.42 27.85
C TYR A 593 -2.02 -1.18 26.99
N ASN A 594 -1.97 -1.82 25.82
CA ASN A 594 -0.83 -1.70 24.92
C ASN A 594 -0.71 -0.27 24.40
N PHE A 595 0.51 0.21 24.20
CA PHE A 595 0.74 1.51 23.58
C PHE A 595 2.08 1.55 22.87
N ASN A 596 2.20 2.48 21.93
CA ASN A 596 3.47 2.81 21.30
C ASN A 596 3.86 4.23 21.63
N LEU A 597 5.17 4.48 21.65
CA LEU A 597 5.77 5.81 21.67
C LEU A 597 6.72 5.96 20.48
N LEU A 598 6.77 7.14 19.87
CA LEU A 598 7.82 7.55 18.94
C LEU A 598 8.51 8.79 19.49
N ILE A 599 9.79 8.66 19.82
CA ILE A 599 10.59 9.75 20.39
C ILE A 599 11.14 10.61 19.25
N THR A 600 10.62 11.83 19.09
CA THR A 600 11.05 12.77 18.04
C THR A 600 12.01 13.81 18.61
N PRO A 601 12.95 14.35 17.80
CA PRO A 601 13.23 14.04 16.39
C PRO A 601 13.95 12.69 16.19
N PHE A 602 13.99 12.20 14.94
CA PHE A 602 14.61 10.90 14.63
C PHE A 602 16.10 10.99 14.29
N HIS A 603 16.50 12.01 13.53
CA HIS A 603 17.88 12.33 13.17
C HIS A 603 17.99 13.83 12.86
N THR A 604 19.18 14.34 12.56
CA THR A 604 19.35 15.72 12.09
C THR A 604 18.80 15.87 10.67
N ILE A 605 18.38 17.08 10.29
CA ILE A 605 18.05 17.38 8.89
C ILE A 605 19.31 17.30 8.02
N ASN A 606 19.16 16.79 6.80
CA ASN A 606 20.22 16.79 5.79
C ASN A 606 19.96 17.91 4.78
N THR A 607 20.43 19.11 5.10
CA THR A 607 20.25 20.30 4.26
C THR A 607 20.98 20.18 2.93
N ASP A 608 22.18 19.61 2.89
CA ASP A 608 22.92 19.42 1.64
C ASP A 608 22.18 18.53 0.65
N PHE A 609 21.55 17.46 1.14
CA PHE A 609 20.67 16.65 0.31
C PHE A 609 19.47 17.47 -0.22
N GLN A 610 18.88 18.36 0.58
CA GLN A 610 17.80 19.25 0.14
C GLN A 610 18.22 20.14 -1.03
N TRP A 611 19.43 20.70 -0.97
CA TRP A 611 19.94 21.64 -1.97
C TRP A 611 20.37 20.94 -3.27
N ASP A 612 20.97 19.75 -3.16
CA ASP A 612 21.47 18.97 -4.29
C ASP A 612 20.36 18.22 -5.04
N THR A 613 19.24 17.92 -4.38
CA THR A 613 18.17 17.07 -4.92
C THR A 613 17.06 17.89 -5.55
N LYS A 614 17.17 18.13 -6.86
CA LYS A 614 16.23 18.91 -7.69
C LYS A 614 15.38 17.94 -8.51
N PHE A 615 14.09 17.83 -8.19
CA PHE A 615 13.23 16.81 -8.76
C PHE A 615 12.62 17.19 -10.12
N TYR A 616 12.65 16.23 -11.06
CA TYR A 616 11.84 16.20 -12.27
C TYR A 616 10.74 15.14 -12.15
N HIS A 617 9.47 15.52 -12.02
CA HIS A 617 8.34 14.63 -11.71
C HIS A 617 7.49 14.30 -12.94
N LYS A 618 8.12 13.75 -13.98
CA LYS A 618 7.42 13.33 -15.21
C LYS A 618 8.28 12.35 -16.01
N TYR A 619 7.64 11.44 -16.74
CA TYR A 619 8.30 10.66 -17.80
C TYR A 619 8.52 11.53 -19.05
N SER A 620 9.77 11.78 -19.44
CA SER A 620 10.13 12.63 -20.58
C SER A 620 11.51 12.23 -21.13
N PRO A 621 11.89 12.61 -22.36
CA PRO A 621 13.22 12.31 -22.88
C PRO A 621 14.35 12.83 -21.97
N ILE A 622 15.35 12.01 -21.66
CA ILE A 622 16.41 12.33 -20.70
C ILE A 622 17.19 13.59 -21.12
N ASP A 623 17.48 13.76 -22.41
CA ASP A 623 18.18 14.96 -22.92
C ASP A 623 17.45 16.27 -22.60
N SER A 624 16.12 16.24 -22.58
CA SER A 624 15.31 17.41 -22.22
C SER A 624 15.40 17.69 -20.73
N ILE A 625 15.39 16.63 -19.90
CA ILE A 625 15.49 16.73 -18.44
C ILE A 625 16.86 17.25 -18.01
N ALA A 626 17.94 16.72 -18.59
CA ALA A 626 19.32 17.13 -18.26
C ALA A 626 19.55 18.63 -18.45
N LYS A 627 18.84 19.28 -19.39
CA LYS A 627 18.91 20.73 -19.64
C LYS A 627 18.17 21.59 -18.60
N THR A 628 17.39 20.98 -17.71
CA THR A 628 16.58 21.71 -16.72
C THR A 628 17.33 22.07 -15.44
N GLY A 629 18.43 21.38 -15.15
CA GLY A 629 19.13 21.45 -13.86
C GLY A 629 18.58 20.52 -12.78
N ALA A 630 17.59 19.68 -13.10
CA ALA A 630 17.16 18.59 -12.22
C ALA A 630 18.26 17.54 -12.04
N THR A 631 18.25 16.84 -10.91
CA THR A 631 19.21 15.79 -10.55
C THR A 631 18.56 14.44 -10.26
N VAL A 632 17.24 14.42 -10.00
CA VAL A 632 16.48 13.20 -9.73
C VAL A 632 15.17 13.19 -10.50
N ILE A 633 14.87 12.10 -11.19
CA ILE A 633 13.63 11.87 -11.94
C ILE A 633 12.69 11.00 -11.11
N ASN A 634 11.44 11.44 -10.95
CA ASN A 634 10.37 10.63 -10.39
C ASN A 634 9.43 10.19 -11.50
N ILE A 635 9.31 8.87 -11.68
CA ILE A 635 8.44 8.24 -12.67
C ILE A 635 7.19 7.74 -11.95
N HIS A 636 6.04 8.33 -12.27
CA HIS A 636 4.73 7.86 -11.79
C HIS A 636 4.38 6.48 -12.36
N HIS A 637 3.22 5.91 -12.04
CA HIS A 637 2.66 4.82 -12.86
C HIS A 637 1.98 5.38 -14.13
N ALA A 638 1.23 4.55 -14.88
CA ALA A 638 0.46 4.94 -16.07
C ALA A 638 1.29 5.56 -17.21
N ASN A 639 2.53 5.08 -17.40
CA ASN A 639 3.39 5.49 -18.51
C ASN A 639 4.09 4.29 -19.16
N ALA A 640 4.85 4.55 -20.23
CA ALA A 640 5.42 3.51 -21.08
C ALA A 640 6.44 2.59 -20.38
N ILE A 641 7.08 3.04 -19.29
CA ILE A 641 8.11 2.26 -18.58
C ILE A 641 7.64 1.73 -17.23
N ASN A 642 6.62 2.35 -16.63
CA ASN A 642 5.96 1.90 -15.41
C ASN A 642 4.43 2.00 -15.58
N PRO A 643 3.81 1.11 -16.39
CA PRO A 643 2.40 1.28 -16.75
C PRO A 643 1.44 0.93 -15.60
N TYR A 644 1.71 -0.16 -14.88
CA TYR A 644 0.70 -0.79 -14.03
C TYR A 644 0.86 -0.42 -12.55
N ILE A 645 -0.26 -0.17 -11.89
CA ILE A 645 -0.36 0.19 -10.48
C ILE A 645 0.31 -0.90 -9.63
N ASN A 646 1.39 -0.53 -8.94
CA ASN A 646 2.10 -1.39 -7.98
C ASN A 646 2.57 -2.74 -8.57
N TYR A 647 2.83 -2.80 -9.88
CA TYR A 647 3.31 -4.00 -10.56
C TYR A 647 4.36 -3.69 -11.65
N PRO A 648 5.56 -3.20 -11.26
CA PRO A 648 6.59 -2.68 -12.16
C PRO A 648 7.42 -3.77 -12.87
N PHE A 649 6.83 -4.95 -13.13
CA PHE A 649 7.59 -6.14 -13.54
C PHE A 649 7.38 -6.56 -14.99
N ILE A 650 6.47 -5.92 -15.73
CA ILE A 650 6.17 -6.26 -17.12
C ILE A 650 7.07 -5.48 -18.07
N GLU A 651 7.16 -4.16 -17.91
CA GLU A 651 7.94 -3.27 -18.81
C GLU A 651 9.35 -2.95 -18.28
N PHE A 652 9.89 -3.80 -17.42
CA PHE A 652 11.16 -3.56 -16.73
C PHE A 652 12.36 -3.34 -17.67
N LYS A 653 12.34 -3.92 -18.89
CA LYS A 653 13.42 -3.72 -19.87
C LYS A 653 13.45 -2.29 -20.41
N LYS A 654 12.27 -1.72 -20.69
CA LYS A 654 12.15 -0.31 -21.11
C LYS A 654 12.54 0.61 -19.96
N MET A 655 12.11 0.27 -18.75
CA MET A 655 12.53 0.98 -17.53
C MET A 655 14.05 0.97 -17.37
N LYS A 656 14.69 -0.20 -17.46
CA LYS A 656 16.15 -0.32 -17.36
C LYS A 656 16.84 0.56 -18.38
N THR A 657 16.42 0.49 -19.65
CA THR A 657 17.03 1.29 -20.73
C THR A 657 16.97 2.79 -20.44
N TYR A 658 15.82 3.27 -19.96
CA TYR A 658 15.64 4.67 -19.57
C TYR A 658 16.51 5.07 -18.38
N ILE A 659 16.65 4.18 -17.39
CA ILE A 659 17.47 4.40 -16.20
C ILE A 659 18.96 4.42 -16.55
N ASP A 660 19.41 3.47 -17.38
CA ASP A 660 20.80 3.42 -17.85
C ASP A 660 21.17 4.74 -18.55
N GLU A 661 20.31 5.25 -19.45
CA GLU A 661 20.52 6.55 -20.11
C GLU A 661 20.54 7.72 -19.11
N ALA A 662 19.70 7.68 -18.07
CA ALA A 662 19.67 8.70 -17.03
C ALA A 662 20.99 8.69 -16.21
N HIS A 663 21.46 7.50 -15.83
CA HIS A 663 22.72 7.31 -15.09
C HIS A 663 23.93 7.79 -15.88
N GLU A 664 23.98 7.52 -17.20
CA GLU A 664 25.03 8.02 -18.09
C GLU A 664 25.12 9.56 -18.08
N LYS A 665 24.02 10.26 -17.79
CA LYS A 665 23.95 11.72 -17.70
C LYS A 665 23.97 12.24 -16.26
N GLY A 666 24.29 11.39 -15.28
CA GLY A 666 24.42 11.73 -13.87
C GLY A 666 23.08 12.01 -13.16
N LEU A 667 21.95 11.60 -13.75
CA LEU A 667 20.63 11.72 -13.16
C LEU A 667 20.27 10.45 -12.42
N LYS A 668 19.60 10.57 -11.28
CA LYS A 668 19.01 9.43 -10.56
C LYS A 668 17.56 9.22 -10.96
N VAL A 669 17.05 8.00 -10.89
CA VAL A 669 15.66 7.67 -11.24
C VAL A 669 14.97 6.88 -10.15
N LYS A 670 13.77 7.32 -9.79
CA LYS A 670 12.87 6.66 -8.86
C LYS A 670 11.55 6.33 -9.53
N ILE A 671 10.88 5.31 -9.02
CA ILE A 671 9.58 4.88 -9.53
C ILE A 671 8.50 4.93 -8.45
N TYR A 672 7.27 5.19 -8.87
CA TYR A 672 6.08 4.89 -8.11
C TYR A 672 5.98 3.38 -7.87
N ASN A 673 5.96 2.96 -6.61
CA ASN A 673 5.60 1.59 -6.23
C ASN A 673 5.24 1.52 -4.74
N THR A 674 4.09 0.96 -4.40
CA THR A 674 3.64 0.66 -3.04
C THR A 674 2.87 -0.68 -3.03
N VAL A 675 2.20 -1.03 -1.92
CA VAL A 675 1.39 -2.27 -1.81
C VAL A 675 -0.05 -2.02 -1.41
N ARG A 676 -0.53 -0.78 -1.53
CA ARG A 676 -1.92 -0.41 -1.19
C ARG A 676 -2.94 -1.16 -2.04
N GLU A 677 -2.60 -1.35 -3.30
CA GLU A 677 -3.49 -1.91 -4.32
C GLU A 677 -2.68 -2.84 -5.23
N VAL A 678 -3.34 -3.82 -5.86
CA VAL A 678 -2.71 -4.73 -6.84
C VAL A 678 -3.44 -4.63 -8.17
N SER A 679 -2.70 -4.36 -9.24
CA SER A 679 -3.22 -4.29 -10.60
C SER A 679 -3.84 -5.62 -11.07
N ASN A 680 -4.90 -5.53 -11.89
CA ASN A 680 -5.45 -6.69 -12.61
C ASN A 680 -4.48 -7.29 -13.64
N LYS A 681 -3.35 -6.64 -13.91
CA LYS A 681 -2.26 -7.13 -14.77
C LYS A 681 -1.26 -7.99 -14.02
N ALA A 682 -1.38 -8.13 -12.69
CA ALA A 682 -0.57 -9.06 -11.94
C ALA A 682 -0.90 -10.51 -12.36
N TYR A 683 0.14 -11.28 -12.71
CA TYR A 683 -0.05 -12.69 -13.09
C TYR A 683 -0.54 -13.53 -11.90
N GLU A 684 -0.16 -13.13 -10.69
CA GLU A 684 -0.45 -13.84 -9.46
C GLU A 684 -1.88 -13.61 -8.94
N THR A 685 -2.71 -12.77 -9.58
CA THR A 685 -4.03 -12.35 -9.04
C THR A 685 -4.89 -13.51 -8.56
N PHE A 686 -4.96 -14.62 -9.31
CA PHE A 686 -5.77 -15.78 -8.92
C PHE A 686 -5.10 -16.68 -7.87
N ALA A 687 -3.77 -16.72 -7.83
CA ALA A 687 -3.04 -17.33 -6.72
C ALA A 687 -3.29 -16.56 -5.42
N LEU A 688 -3.22 -15.23 -5.44
CA LEU A 688 -3.52 -14.39 -4.27
C LEU A 688 -4.99 -14.54 -3.84
N ARG A 689 -5.93 -14.65 -4.79
CA ARG A 689 -7.35 -14.94 -4.49
C ARG A 689 -7.57 -16.29 -3.81
N SER A 690 -6.73 -17.28 -4.07
CA SER A 690 -6.83 -18.59 -3.41
C SER A 690 -6.47 -18.56 -1.92
N LEU A 691 -5.84 -17.48 -1.45
CA LEU A 691 -5.46 -17.25 -0.05
C LEU A 691 -6.61 -16.63 0.79
N GLY A 692 -7.82 -16.55 0.24
CA GLY A 692 -8.95 -15.89 0.88
C GLY A 692 -8.70 -14.39 1.06
N HIS A 693 -8.83 -13.91 2.30
CA HIS A 693 -8.61 -12.50 2.66
C HIS A 693 -7.23 -12.19 3.22
N GLU A 694 -6.28 -13.12 3.08
CA GLU A 694 -4.91 -12.84 3.49
C GLU A 694 -4.37 -11.63 2.74
N ILE A 695 -4.61 -11.54 1.43
CA ILE A 695 -4.09 -10.46 0.58
C ILE A 695 -5.17 -9.47 0.12
N TYR A 696 -6.31 -9.93 -0.40
CA TYR A 696 -7.35 -9.01 -0.87
C TYR A 696 -8.39 -8.71 0.21
N SER A 697 -8.73 -7.43 0.37
CA SER A 697 -9.78 -7.01 1.29
C SER A 697 -11.16 -7.56 0.86
N PRO A 698 -11.99 -8.03 1.81
CA PRO A 698 -13.39 -8.37 1.52
C PRO A 698 -14.18 -7.12 1.12
N GLY A 699 -15.22 -7.28 0.32
CA GLY A 699 -16.02 -6.14 -0.15
C GLY A 699 -17.10 -6.49 -1.16
N LYS A 700 -17.82 -5.50 -1.67
CA LYS A 700 -19.02 -5.72 -2.50
C LYS A 700 -18.72 -6.12 -3.96
N GLY A 701 -17.46 -6.08 -4.39
CA GLY A 701 -17.07 -6.20 -5.80
C GLY A 701 -17.51 -4.98 -6.62
N GLY A 702 -17.57 -5.13 -7.95
CA GLY A 702 -17.94 -4.04 -8.88
C GLY A 702 -16.72 -3.44 -9.59
N GLY A 703 -16.73 -2.13 -9.83
CA GLY A 703 -15.64 -1.47 -10.56
C GLY A 703 -15.71 -1.70 -12.08
N PHE A 704 -14.57 -1.61 -12.76
CA PHE A 704 -14.45 -1.84 -14.20
C PHE A 704 -14.85 -3.27 -14.62
N SER A 705 -15.36 -3.43 -15.85
CA SER A 705 -15.95 -4.69 -16.35
C SER A 705 -15.05 -5.92 -16.12
N TRP A 706 -13.75 -5.82 -16.38
CA TRP A 706 -12.82 -6.94 -16.20
C TRP A 706 -12.84 -7.52 -14.78
N LEU A 707 -12.93 -6.66 -13.75
CA LEU A 707 -12.97 -7.13 -12.35
C LEU A 707 -14.27 -7.91 -12.08
N GLN A 708 -15.40 -7.46 -12.64
CA GLN A 708 -16.68 -8.15 -12.49
C GLN A 708 -16.73 -9.47 -13.27
N GLU A 709 -16.14 -9.51 -14.45
CA GLU A 709 -16.14 -10.68 -15.34
C GLU A 709 -15.22 -11.78 -14.81
N HIS A 710 -13.99 -11.43 -14.44
CA HIS A 710 -12.94 -12.41 -14.15
C HIS A 710 -12.74 -12.64 -12.65
N VAL A 711 -12.84 -11.58 -11.84
CA VAL A 711 -12.62 -11.71 -10.40
C VAL A 711 -13.93 -12.07 -9.69
N GLY A 712 -15.05 -11.45 -10.09
CA GLY A 712 -16.39 -11.77 -9.61
C GLY A 712 -16.81 -10.88 -8.44
N ASP A 713 -16.78 -11.44 -7.22
CA ASP A 713 -17.21 -10.81 -5.98
C ASP A 713 -16.08 -10.74 -4.93
N ASP A 714 -16.36 -10.06 -3.82
CA ASP A 714 -15.61 -10.16 -2.55
C ASP A 714 -14.15 -9.62 -2.59
N TYR A 715 -13.94 -8.32 -2.32
CA TYR A 715 -13.73 -7.34 -3.38
C TYR A 715 -13.92 -5.86 -3.00
N ILE A 716 -12.86 -5.08 -2.77
CA ILE A 716 -12.91 -3.62 -2.92
C ILE A 716 -12.16 -3.23 -4.21
N ALA A 717 -12.88 -2.65 -5.17
CA ALA A 717 -12.29 -2.05 -6.37
C ALA A 717 -11.57 -0.75 -5.99
N ALA A 718 -10.41 -0.52 -6.60
CA ALA A 718 -9.53 0.59 -6.26
C ALA A 718 -9.29 1.50 -7.48
N TRP A 719 -8.18 2.26 -7.50
CA TRP A 719 -7.86 3.15 -8.62
C TRP A 719 -7.87 2.44 -9.98
N PHE A 720 -8.39 3.12 -11.00
CA PHE A 720 -8.45 2.68 -12.39
C PHE A 720 -7.74 3.68 -13.31
N VAL A 721 -6.97 3.18 -14.28
CA VAL A 721 -6.33 3.99 -15.33
C VAL A 721 -7.05 3.73 -16.67
N PRO A 722 -7.92 4.64 -17.14
CA PRO A 722 -8.73 4.43 -18.35
C PRO A 722 -7.93 4.11 -19.61
N GLU A 723 -6.81 4.79 -19.82
CA GLU A 723 -6.04 4.73 -21.06
C GLU A 723 -5.44 3.34 -21.32
N ILE A 724 -5.10 2.63 -20.24
CA ILE A 724 -4.49 1.29 -20.29
C ILE A 724 -5.38 0.20 -19.68
N LYS A 725 -6.60 0.57 -19.25
CA LYS A 725 -7.59 -0.31 -18.59
C LYS A 725 -7.00 -1.12 -17.44
N ASP A 726 -6.13 -0.48 -16.66
CA ASP A 726 -5.56 -1.06 -15.45
C ASP A 726 -6.51 -0.83 -14.28
N ALA A 727 -7.04 -1.91 -13.71
CA ALA A 727 -8.03 -1.88 -12.65
C ALA A 727 -7.45 -2.55 -11.40
N ALA A 728 -7.24 -1.79 -10.33
CA ALA A 728 -6.61 -2.31 -9.13
C ALA A 728 -7.61 -2.81 -8.07
N ILE A 729 -7.14 -3.69 -7.19
CA ILE A 729 -7.88 -4.27 -6.07
C ILE A 729 -7.17 -3.90 -4.76
N VAL A 730 -7.92 -3.48 -3.74
CA VAL A 730 -7.36 -3.06 -2.44
C VAL A 730 -6.77 -4.25 -1.68
N ASN A 731 -5.56 -4.07 -1.16
CA ASN A 731 -4.86 -5.02 -0.30
C ASN A 731 -5.45 -5.00 1.15
N SER A 732 -5.37 -6.09 1.90
CA SER A 732 -5.99 -6.24 3.24
C SER A 732 -5.17 -5.69 4.41
N GLY A 733 -3.97 -5.17 4.14
CA GLY A 733 -3.01 -4.66 5.13
C GLY A 733 -1.84 -5.61 5.32
N MET A 734 -1.37 -5.80 6.56
CA MET A 734 -0.12 -6.52 6.85
C MET A 734 -0.25 -8.02 6.54
N ASN A 735 0.49 -8.50 5.53
CA ASN A 735 0.41 -9.89 5.05
C ASN A 735 1.65 -10.29 4.22
N ARG A 736 1.68 -11.52 3.71
CA ARG A 736 2.82 -12.04 2.94
C ARG A 736 3.09 -11.35 1.61
N TRP A 737 2.18 -10.53 1.07
CA TRP A 737 2.47 -9.68 -0.09
C TRP A 737 3.58 -8.66 0.18
N HIS A 738 3.83 -8.35 1.46
CA HIS A 738 4.93 -7.47 1.86
C HIS A 738 6.30 -8.13 1.67
N ASN A 739 6.37 -9.47 1.80
CA ASN A 739 7.58 -10.22 1.44
C ASN A 739 7.83 -10.16 -0.08
N TYR A 740 6.77 -10.31 -0.88
CA TYR A 740 6.82 -10.13 -2.34
C TYR A 740 7.33 -8.75 -2.71
N TYR A 741 6.81 -7.71 -2.05
CA TYR A 741 7.23 -6.33 -2.30
C TYR A 741 8.70 -6.08 -1.99
N VAL A 742 9.22 -6.56 -0.85
CA VAL A 742 10.64 -6.42 -0.49
C VAL A 742 11.55 -7.12 -1.50
N GLU A 743 11.21 -8.34 -1.92
CA GLU A 743 11.95 -9.06 -2.96
C GLU A 743 11.89 -8.36 -4.32
N GLY A 744 10.71 -7.86 -4.70
CA GLY A 744 10.51 -7.08 -5.91
C GLY A 744 11.37 -5.82 -5.92
N MET A 745 11.41 -5.08 -4.81
CA MET A 745 12.24 -3.89 -4.66
C MET A 745 13.73 -4.20 -4.71
N ASN A 746 14.16 -5.28 -4.07
CA ASN A 746 15.54 -5.76 -4.18
C ASN A 746 15.89 -6.10 -5.64
N TRP A 747 15.03 -6.84 -6.33
CA TRP A 747 15.28 -7.23 -7.72
C TRP A 747 15.34 -6.01 -8.65
N LEU A 748 14.42 -5.04 -8.51
CA LEU A 748 14.42 -3.80 -9.30
C LEU A 748 15.70 -2.98 -9.03
N THR A 749 16.13 -2.87 -7.77
CA THR A 749 17.35 -2.14 -7.42
C THR A 749 18.57 -2.77 -8.10
N GLN A 750 18.69 -4.10 -7.97
CA GLN A 750 19.88 -4.84 -8.39
C GLN A 750 19.95 -5.13 -9.89
N ASN A 751 18.80 -5.28 -10.57
CA ASN A 751 18.74 -5.69 -11.98
C ASN A 751 18.26 -4.59 -12.93
N VAL A 752 17.49 -3.62 -12.43
CA VAL A 752 16.94 -2.51 -13.22
C VAL A 752 17.65 -1.19 -12.92
N GLY A 753 18.23 -1.05 -11.73
CA GLY A 753 19.07 0.10 -11.36
C GLY A 753 18.29 1.28 -10.77
N ILE A 754 17.08 1.07 -10.25
CA ILE A 754 16.35 2.18 -9.59
C ILE A 754 17.17 2.74 -8.41
N ASP A 755 17.16 4.07 -8.25
CA ASP A 755 17.86 4.77 -7.17
C ASP A 755 17.00 4.94 -5.92
N GLY A 756 15.73 4.52 -5.99
CA GLY A 756 14.78 4.70 -4.92
C GLY A 756 13.33 4.62 -5.38
N ILE A 757 12.43 5.02 -4.49
CA ILE A 757 10.99 4.97 -4.70
C ILE A 757 10.29 6.27 -4.33
N TYR A 758 9.18 6.46 -5.01
CA TYR A 758 8.16 7.43 -4.70
C TYR A 758 6.97 6.68 -4.09
N LEU A 759 6.66 6.97 -2.82
CA LEU A 759 5.52 6.40 -2.11
C LEU A 759 4.36 7.38 -2.17
N ASP A 760 3.25 6.95 -2.73
CA ASP A 760 1.99 7.67 -2.77
C ASP A 760 1.03 7.01 -1.78
N ASP A 761 1.02 7.57 -0.57
CA ASP A 761 0.51 6.93 0.65
C ASP A 761 1.17 5.56 0.93
N VAL A 762 0.94 5.04 2.15
CA VAL A 762 1.59 3.80 2.61
C VAL A 762 0.58 2.88 3.25
N ALA A 763 0.50 1.64 2.76
CA ALA A 763 -0.36 0.60 3.30
C ALA A 763 0.39 -0.45 4.14
N PHE A 764 1.70 -0.24 4.39
CA PHE A 764 2.58 -1.14 5.13
C PHE A 764 3.15 -0.50 6.40
N ASP A 765 3.72 -1.29 7.30
CA ASP A 765 4.27 -0.82 8.57
C ASP A 765 5.79 -0.57 8.55
N ARG A 766 6.31 -0.15 9.71
CA ARG A 766 7.74 0.09 9.88
C ARG A 766 8.62 -1.17 9.72
N ILE A 767 8.10 -2.38 9.94
CA ILE A 767 8.84 -3.62 9.66
C ILE A 767 9.17 -3.67 8.17
N THR A 768 8.15 -3.49 7.33
CA THR A 768 8.34 -3.49 5.87
C THR A 768 9.20 -2.30 5.43
N MET A 769 9.01 -1.10 5.99
CA MET A 769 9.82 0.07 5.64
C MET A 769 11.32 -0.13 5.90
N LYS A 770 11.70 -0.71 7.05
CA LYS A 770 13.10 -1.06 7.34
C LYS A 770 13.70 -1.97 6.27
N ARG A 771 12.96 -3.02 5.90
CA ARG A 771 13.37 -3.99 4.88
C ARG A 771 13.55 -3.32 3.52
N ILE A 772 12.61 -2.43 3.15
CA ILE A 772 12.69 -1.64 1.91
C ILE A 772 13.92 -0.74 1.90
N LYS A 773 14.17 -0.02 3.00
CA LYS A 773 15.36 0.85 3.09
C LYS A 773 16.66 0.06 2.93
N ARG A 774 16.74 -1.13 3.51
CA ARG A 774 17.91 -2.03 3.38
C ARG A 774 18.15 -2.47 1.94
N VAL A 775 17.12 -2.96 1.26
CA VAL A 775 17.29 -3.45 -0.13
C VAL A 775 17.58 -2.30 -1.09
N LEU A 776 17.03 -1.12 -0.86
CA LEU A 776 17.26 0.09 -1.67
C LEU A 776 18.65 0.71 -1.46
N THR A 777 19.32 0.40 -0.35
CA THR A 777 20.67 0.92 -0.02
C THR A 777 21.77 -0.14 -0.14
N LYS A 778 21.38 -1.36 -0.50
CA LYS A 778 22.29 -2.49 -0.69
C LYS A 778 23.37 -2.12 -1.72
N ASP A 779 24.59 -2.60 -1.51
CA ASP A 779 25.74 -2.41 -2.42
C ASP A 779 26.02 -0.94 -2.77
N GLY A 780 25.67 0.00 -1.88
CA GLY A 780 25.94 1.43 -2.05
C GLY A 780 24.92 2.18 -2.90
N HIS A 781 23.79 1.56 -3.25
CA HIS A 781 22.70 2.25 -3.94
C HIS A 781 22.17 3.45 -3.12
N PRO A 782 21.69 4.53 -3.76
CA PRO A 782 21.29 5.75 -3.05
C PRO A 782 20.13 5.58 -2.06
N GLY A 783 19.22 4.67 -2.36
CA GLY A 783 18.02 4.37 -1.59
C GLY A 783 17.18 5.58 -1.20
N ILE A 784 16.87 6.42 -2.19
CA ILE A 784 16.11 7.67 -2.02
C ILE A 784 14.63 7.35 -1.90
N ILE A 785 14.01 7.61 -0.76
CA ILE A 785 12.57 7.38 -0.55
C ILE A 785 11.89 8.72 -0.27
N ASP A 786 10.87 9.06 -1.05
CA ASP A 786 9.99 10.19 -0.72
C ASP A 786 8.63 9.67 -0.32
N LEU A 787 8.02 10.31 0.67
CA LEU A 787 6.63 10.09 1.02
C LEU A 787 5.77 11.24 0.55
N HIS A 788 4.83 10.91 -0.32
CA HIS A 788 3.71 11.74 -0.70
C HIS A 788 2.43 11.21 -0.07
N SER A 789 1.50 12.13 0.17
CA SER A 789 0.17 11.82 0.69
C SER A 789 -0.76 12.99 0.39
N ALA A 790 -1.98 12.66 -0.04
CA ALA A 790 -3.09 13.60 0.00
C ALA A 790 -3.45 13.96 1.45
N ASN A 791 -4.09 15.11 1.67
CA ASN A 791 -4.49 15.51 3.02
C ASN A 791 -5.59 14.58 3.58
N GLN A 792 -5.19 13.72 4.51
CA GLN A 792 -6.07 12.74 5.17
C GLN A 792 -7.05 13.40 6.17
N TYR A 793 -7.01 14.73 6.31
CA TYR A 793 -7.90 15.49 7.18
C TYR A 793 -9.28 15.70 6.54
N ASN A 794 -9.93 14.60 6.15
CA ASN A 794 -11.23 14.57 5.49
C ASN A 794 -12.10 13.41 6.02
N LYS A 795 -13.38 13.38 5.60
CA LYS A 795 -14.36 12.40 6.10
C LYS A 795 -14.03 10.96 5.72
N SER A 796 -13.54 10.72 4.50
CA SER A 796 -13.27 9.36 3.99
C SER A 796 -12.09 8.70 4.71
N ASP A 797 -11.19 9.52 5.26
CA ASP A 797 -9.96 9.10 5.95
C ASP A 797 -10.03 9.25 7.48
N GLY A 798 -11.19 9.67 7.99
CA GLY A 798 -11.44 9.78 9.42
C GLY A 798 -10.68 10.91 10.11
N PHE A 799 -10.42 12.02 9.40
CA PHE A 799 -9.79 13.23 9.93
C PHE A 799 -8.47 12.98 10.67
N ASN A 800 -7.57 12.21 10.06
CA ASN A 800 -6.20 12.03 10.55
C ASN A 800 -5.26 13.02 9.85
N ASN A 801 -4.08 13.25 10.42
CA ASN A 801 -3.03 14.06 9.81
C ASN A 801 -2.07 13.13 9.06
N SER A 802 -1.73 13.42 7.81
CA SER A 802 -0.80 12.58 7.03
C SER A 802 0.55 12.44 7.73
N ALA A 803 1.03 13.51 8.37
CA ALA A 803 2.26 13.49 9.17
C ALA A 803 2.17 12.53 10.36
N ASN A 804 1.07 12.56 11.12
CA ASN A 804 0.86 11.71 12.29
C ASN A 804 0.63 10.24 11.89
N LEU A 805 -0.14 10.00 10.83
CA LEU A 805 -0.47 8.67 10.31
C LEU A 805 0.78 7.90 9.87
N TYR A 806 1.74 8.59 9.24
CA TYR A 806 2.92 7.96 8.64
C TYR A 806 4.23 8.19 9.41
N MET A 807 4.15 8.77 10.62
CA MET A 807 5.34 9.16 11.39
C MET A 807 6.29 7.98 11.67
N GLU A 808 5.77 6.75 11.76
CA GLU A 808 6.59 5.54 11.94
C GLU A 808 7.54 5.24 10.76
N HIS A 809 7.31 5.85 9.59
CA HIS A 809 8.15 5.70 8.40
C HIS A 809 9.21 6.80 8.27
N PHE A 810 9.03 7.93 8.96
CA PHE A 810 9.91 9.09 8.86
C PHE A 810 11.39 8.79 9.13
N PRO A 811 11.75 7.86 10.03
CA PRO A 811 13.13 7.40 10.21
C PRO A 811 13.87 6.91 8.95
N TYR A 812 13.13 6.49 7.92
CA TYR A 812 13.70 5.73 6.79
C TYR A 812 13.59 6.45 5.44
N ILE A 813 12.86 7.56 5.41
CA ILE A 813 12.64 8.34 4.19
C ILE A 813 13.60 9.52 4.11
N ASN A 814 13.73 10.09 2.92
CA ASN A 814 14.61 11.21 2.65
C ASN A 814 13.85 12.55 2.63
N LYS A 815 12.58 12.53 2.21
CA LYS A 815 11.82 13.77 1.99
C LYS A 815 10.31 13.56 2.11
N LEU A 816 9.61 14.61 2.56
CA LEU A 816 8.16 14.72 2.48
C LEU A 816 7.76 15.52 1.24
N TRP A 817 6.68 15.08 0.58
CA TRP A 817 6.03 15.84 -0.48
C TRP A 817 4.51 15.71 -0.35
N PHE A 818 3.99 16.31 0.71
CA PHE A 818 2.56 16.28 1.01
C PHE A 818 1.77 17.19 0.08
N GLY A 819 0.62 16.65 -0.32
CA GLY A 819 0.14 16.75 -1.68
C GLY A 819 -1.18 17.48 -1.84
N GLU A 820 -2.11 16.79 -2.48
CA GLU A 820 -3.46 17.21 -2.77
C GLU A 820 -4.17 17.67 -1.49
N TYR A 821 -4.96 18.74 -1.63
CA TYR A 821 -5.78 19.30 -0.55
C TYR A 821 -4.99 19.92 0.63
N PHE A 822 -3.66 20.05 0.53
CA PHE A 822 -2.90 20.89 1.45
C PHE A 822 -3.01 22.36 1.02
N ASP A 823 -3.52 23.21 1.91
CA ASP A 823 -3.70 24.65 1.64
C ASP A 823 -2.47 25.44 2.14
N TYR A 824 -1.68 25.97 1.22
CA TYR A 824 -0.48 26.77 1.55
C TYR A 824 -0.78 28.27 1.74
N GLU A 825 -2.00 28.69 1.45
CA GLU A 825 -2.41 30.11 1.51
C GLU A 825 -3.13 30.45 2.83
N LYS A 826 -3.91 29.52 3.38
CA LYS A 826 -4.77 29.77 4.55
C LYS A 826 -4.28 29.15 5.85
N ASN A 827 -3.19 28.39 5.83
CA ASN A 827 -2.62 27.80 7.03
C ASN A 827 -1.52 28.68 7.66
N GLN A 828 -1.36 28.55 8.97
CA GLN A 828 -0.43 29.31 9.79
C GLN A 828 1.00 28.73 9.77
N PRO A 829 2.04 29.49 10.16
CA PRO A 829 3.44 29.03 10.11
C PRO A 829 3.73 27.75 10.91
N ASP A 830 3.04 27.56 12.03
CA ASP A 830 3.09 26.35 12.85
C ASP A 830 2.55 25.11 12.13
N PHE A 831 1.52 25.24 11.30
CA PHE A 831 1.04 24.17 10.41
C PHE A 831 2.11 23.79 9.37
N PHE A 832 2.77 24.77 8.76
CA PHE A 832 3.90 24.49 7.85
C PHE A 832 5.02 23.74 8.57
N LEU A 833 5.35 24.15 9.79
CA LEU A 833 6.41 23.53 10.57
C LEU A 833 6.06 22.08 10.94
N THR A 834 4.83 21.83 11.40
CA THR A 834 4.40 20.54 11.96
C THR A 834 3.92 19.55 10.91
N GLU A 835 3.16 19.98 9.90
CA GLU A 835 2.58 19.06 8.91
C GLU A 835 3.33 19.04 7.58
N VAL A 836 4.01 20.12 7.16
CA VAL A 836 4.55 20.23 5.79
C VAL A 836 6.08 20.09 5.73
N SER A 837 6.80 20.69 6.67
CA SER A 837 8.25 20.90 6.56
C SER A 837 9.10 19.65 6.81
N GLY A 838 8.62 18.73 7.65
CA GLY A 838 9.40 17.60 8.14
C GLY A 838 10.48 17.93 9.18
N ILE A 839 10.76 19.22 9.43
CA ILE A 839 11.88 19.69 10.24
C ILE A 839 11.84 19.15 11.68
N PRO A 840 10.69 19.15 12.40
CA PRO A 840 10.62 18.60 13.75
C PRO A 840 10.97 17.10 13.86
N PHE A 841 11.02 16.40 12.73
CA PHE A 841 11.25 14.96 12.66
C PHE A 841 12.62 14.61 12.10
N GLY A 842 13.42 15.60 11.69
CA GLY A 842 14.72 15.38 11.03
C GLY A 842 14.63 15.28 9.51
N LEU A 843 13.52 15.67 8.90
CA LEU A 843 13.30 15.64 7.46
C LEU A 843 13.21 17.05 6.87
N MET A 844 13.21 17.12 5.54
CA MET A 844 12.88 18.31 4.78
C MET A 844 11.66 18.02 3.89
N GLY A 845 10.97 19.07 3.46
CA GLY A 845 9.72 18.98 2.69
C GLY A 845 9.78 19.66 1.31
N GLU A 846 8.71 19.47 0.56
CA GLU A 846 8.33 20.13 -0.70
C GLU A 846 6.81 20.32 -0.74
N MET A 847 6.33 21.17 -1.65
CA MET A 847 4.91 21.49 -1.81
C MET A 847 4.38 21.03 -3.18
N LEU A 848 3.07 20.73 -3.25
CA LEU A 848 2.42 20.20 -4.46
C LEU A 848 1.21 21.02 -4.90
N GLN A 849 0.17 21.09 -4.06
CA GLN A 849 -1.13 21.70 -4.42
C GLN A 849 -0.94 23.11 -4.97
N ASP A 850 -1.51 23.36 -6.15
CA ASP A 850 -1.47 24.63 -6.88
C ASP A 850 -0.05 25.19 -7.12
N GLY A 851 0.98 24.32 -7.11
CA GLY A 851 2.39 24.73 -7.23
C GLY A 851 3.01 25.25 -5.92
N GLY A 852 2.29 25.19 -4.81
CA GLY A 852 2.75 25.66 -3.50
C GLY A 852 2.82 27.19 -3.38
N ASN A 853 3.20 27.68 -2.19
CA ASN A 853 3.54 29.09 -2.00
C ASN A 853 5.08 29.25 -1.95
N PRO A 854 5.74 29.71 -3.02
CA PRO A 854 7.20 29.69 -3.10
C PRO A 854 7.87 30.61 -2.07
N TRP A 855 7.23 31.71 -1.68
CA TRP A 855 7.77 32.63 -0.67
C TRP A 855 7.75 32.00 0.72
N ARG A 856 6.59 31.49 1.15
CA ARG A 856 6.44 30.81 2.44
C ARG A 856 7.24 29.52 2.50
N GLY A 857 7.27 28.75 1.41
CA GLY A 857 8.08 27.53 1.30
C GLY A 857 9.57 27.79 1.54
N MET A 858 10.11 28.88 0.97
CA MET A 858 11.51 29.26 1.17
C MET A 858 11.85 29.66 2.61
N VAL A 859 10.88 29.97 3.49
CA VAL A 859 11.16 30.13 4.93
C VAL A 859 11.54 28.79 5.57
N TYR A 860 11.13 27.66 5.00
CA TYR A 860 11.47 26.30 5.45
C TYR A 860 12.42 25.58 4.49
N GLY A 861 12.98 26.27 3.50
CA GLY A 861 13.87 25.67 2.49
C GLY A 861 13.17 24.76 1.48
N MET A 862 11.88 24.96 1.25
CA MET A 862 11.05 24.13 0.38
C MET A 862 10.74 24.81 -0.95
N THR A 863 10.63 24.00 -2.01
CA THR A 863 10.11 24.40 -3.32
C THR A 863 8.96 23.49 -3.75
N ASN A 864 8.41 23.70 -4.94
CA ASN A 864 7.64 22.69 -5.66
C ASN A 864 8.56 21.80 -6.50
N ARG A 865 7.96 20.86 -7.27
CA ARG A 865 8.67 19.97 -8.21
C ARG A 865 8.41 20.36 -9.66
N LEU A 866 9.44 20.21 -10.49
CA LEU A 866 9.39 20.50 -11.93
C LEU A 866 8.95 19.27 -12.73
N PRO A 867 8.13 19.39 -13.78
CA PRO A 867 6.83 20.01 -13.72
C PRO A 867 5.81 19.04 -13.09
N TRP A 868 5.06 19.47 -12.08
CA TRP A 868 3.86 18.74 -11.63
C TRP A 868 2.58 19.34 -12.22
N SER A 869 2.39 20.64 -12.05
CA SER A 869 1.25 21.41 -12.59
C SER A 869 1.73 22.58 -13.45
N ASP A 870 0.81 23.19 -14.18
CA ASP A 870 1.08 24.44 -14.89
C ASP A 870 1.55 25.52 -13.91
N GLY A 871 2.73 26.09 -14.15
CA GLY A 871 3.36 27.08 -13.27
C GLY A 871 4.24 26.51 -12.15
N ALA A 872 4.28 25.19 -11.95
CA ALA A 872 5.21 24.55 -11.00
C ALA A 872 6.64 24.51 -11.57
N ASP A 873 7.34 25.64 -11.47
CA ASP A 873 8.71 25.80 -11.96
C ASP A 873 9.64 26.42 -10.89
N PRO A 874 10.42 25.60 -10.17
CA PRO A 874 11.34 26.07 -9.13
C PRO A 874 12.70 26.50 -9.68
N ARG A 875 12.96 26.41 -11.00
CA ARG A 875 14.31 26.58 -11.56
C ARG A 875 14.92 27.96 -11.26
N ASN A 876 14.10 29.01 -11.20
CA ASN A 876 14.61 30.34 -10.87
C ASN A 876 15.07 30.45 -9.40
N ILE A 877 14.43 29.73 -8.48
CA ILE A 877 14.89 29.61 -7.09
C ILE A 877 16.16 28.75 -7.03
N TRP A 878 16.22 27.64 -7.77
CA TRP A 878 17.43 26.81 -7.86
C TRP A 878 18.64 27.61 -8.37
N LYS A 879 18.47 28.53 -9.32
CA LYS A 879 19.54 29.44 -9.76
C LYS A 879 20.04 30.35 -8.63
N VAL A 880 19.15 30.82 -7.75
CA VAL A 880 19.55 31.60 -6.56
C VAL A 880 20.35 30.71 -5.62
N TRP A 881 19.90 29.48 -5.39
CA TRP A 881 20.63 28.50 -4.57
C TRP A 881 22.03 28.25 -5.12
N ASP A 882 22.16 28.04 -6.43
CA ASP A 882 23.44 27.75 -7.07
C ASP A 882 24.36 28.98 -7.06
N SER A 883 23.85 30.17 -7.38
CA SER A 883 24.63 31.42 -7.42
C SER A 883 25.05 31.94 -6.05
N PHE A 884 24.20 31.79 -5.03
CA PHE A 884 24.58 32.01 -3.63
C PHE A 884 25.54 30.92 -3.13
N GLY A 885 25.47 29.73 -3.73
CA GLY A 885 26.12 28.52 -3.26
C GLY A 885 25.49 28.08 -1.94
N ILE A 886 24.20 27.80 -1.89
CA ILE A 886 23.48 27.50 -0.63
C ILE A 886 23.99 26.23 0.08
N LYS A 887 24.60 25.30 -0.66
CA LYS A 887 25.18 24.07 -0.10
C LYS A 887 26.22 24.36 0.99
N GLY A 888 26.14 23.62 2.10
CA GLY A 888 26.97 23.82 3.29
C GLY A 888 26.62 25.07 4.09
N SER A 889 25.46 25.70 3.87
CA SER A 889 25.00 26.79 4.71
C SER A 889 24.35 26.28 6.00
N GLU A 890 24.51 27.05 7.07
CA GLU A 890 23.76 26.85 8.31
C GLU A 890 22.35 27.41 8.12
N MET A 891 21.34 26.53 8.12
CA MET A 891 19.94 26.94 8.06
C MET A 891 19.43 27.24 9.47
N ILE A 892 19.12 28.51 9.74
CA ILE A 892 18.68 29.01 11.05
C ILE A 892 17.30 29.63 10.88
N GLY A 893 16.27 28.86 11.18
CA GLY A 893 14.86 29.26 10.97
C GLY A 893 14.30 30.15 12.07
N TYR A 894 13.17 30.82 11.78
CA TYR A 894 12.48 31.69 12.74
C TYR A 894 12.06 31.01 14.04
N TRP A 895 11.93 29.67 14.02
CA TRP A 895 11.61 28.86 15.20
C TRP A 895 12.78 28.72 16.17
N SER A 896 14.02 28.95 15.71
CA SER A 896 15.20 28.93 16.57
C SER A 896 15.37 30.27 17.28
N GLU A 897 15.64 30.21 18.59
CA GLU A 897 16.06 31.37 19.38
C GLU A 897 17.39 31.98 18.91
N ASN A 898 18.18 31.22 18.14
CA ASN A 898 19.46 31.66 17.59
C ASN A 898 19.34 32.39 16.25
N CYS A 899 18.14 32.49 15.67
CA CYS A 899 17.95 33.18 14.39
C CYS A 899 18.49 34.62 14.46
N PRO A 900 19.52 34.96 13.65
CA PRO A 900 20.20 36.25 13.75
C PRO A 900 19.42 37.38 13.10
N VAL A 901 18.35 37.08 12.35
CA VAL A 901 17.53 38.08 11.68
C VAL A 901 16.07 37.83 12.02
N LYS A 902 15.40 38.87 12.52
CA LYS A 902 13.95 38.91 12.71
C LYS A 902 13.40 40.11 11.95
N THR A 903 12.09 40.18 11.77
CA THR A 903 11.45 41.43 11.36
C THR A 903 10.83 42.11 12.58
N ASN A 904 10.39 43.35 12.43
CA ASN A 904 9.61 44.06 13.45
C ASN A 904 8.09 43.71 13.40
N ASN A 905 7.70 42.71 12.60
CA ASN A 905 6.31 42.24 12.48
C ASN A 905 6.27 40.72 12.67
N ASP A 906 5.55 40.25 13.68
CA ASP A 906 5.46 38.82 14.02
C ASP A 906 4.79 37.95 12.94
N LYS A 907 4.02 38.56 12.03
CA LYS A 907 3.43 37.89 10.85
C LYS A 907 4.36 37.86 9.64
N VAL A 908 5.56 38.45 9.71
CA VAL A 908 6.58 38.35 8.65
C VAL A 908 7.83 37.66 9.20
N LEU A 909 7.98 36.40 8.82
CA LEU A 909 8.99 35.50 9.38
C LEU A 909 10.24 35.48 8.54
N ALA A 910 11.38 35.23 9.18
CA ALA A 910 12.69 35.21 8.54
C ALA A 910 13.47 33.94 8.86
N THR A 911 14.07 33.33 7.84
CA THR A 911 15.02 32.22 7.95
C THR A 911 16.32 32.61 7.28
N VAL A 912 17.44 32.28 7.94
CA VAL A 912 18.78 32.64 7.49
C VAL A 912 19.54 31.40 7.05
N TYR A 913 20.09 31.44 5.84
CA TYR A 913 21.03 30.48 5.29
C TYR A 913 22.42 31.11 5.35
N LYS A 914 23.15 30.83 6.43
CA LYS A 914 24.40 31.52 6.77
C LYS A 914 25.61 30.80 6.19
N LYS A 915 26.54 31.59 5.65
CA LYS A 915 27.91 31.21 5.29
C LYS A 915 28.90 32.19 5.90
N ASN A 916 30.18 31.86 5.83
CA ASN A 916 31.22 32.78 6.30
C ASN A 916 31.20 34.07 5.46
N GLY A 917 30.95 35.22 6.10
CA GLY A 917 30.93 36.53 5.46
C GLY A 917 29.76 36.79 4.50
N THR A 918 28.76 35.90 4.43
CA THR A 918 27.55 36.15 3.63
C THR A 918 26.36 35.32 4.14
N ALA A 919 25.14 35.83 3.95
CA ALA A 919 23.93 35.12 4.28
C ALA A 919 22.83 35.36 3.24
N LEU A 920 22.04 34.34 2.95
CA LEU A 920 20.77 34.45 2.24
C LEU A 920 19.66 34.45 3.29
N ILE A 921 18.83 35.49 3.29
CA ILE A 921 17.71 35.66 4.20
C ILE A 921 16.43 35.50 3.39
N SER A 922 15.63 34.50 3.74
CA SER A 922 14.28 34.35 3.22
C SER A 922 13.30 35.01 4.19
N ILE A 923 12.46 35.92 3.70
CA ILE A 923 11.33 36.49 4.45
C ILE A 923 10.01 36.21 3.74
N ALA A 924 8.94 35.92 4.48
CA ALA A 924 7.60 35.78 3.91
C ALA A 924 6.49 36.22 4.87
N SER A 925 5.36 36.65 4.31
CA SER A 925 4.24 37.25 5.03
C SER A 925 3.03 36.30 5.21
N TRP A 926 2.56 36.24 6.45
CA TRP A 926 1.25 35.73 6.87
C TRP A 926 0.31 36.86 7.30
N ALA A 927 0.68 38.12 7.05
CA ALA A 927 -0.23 39.24 7.29
C ALA A 927 -1.42 39.21 6.31
N ASP A 928 -2.55 39.72 6.78
CA ASP A 928 -3.81 39.71 6.02
C ASP A 928 -3.83 40.74 4.87
N ALA A 929 -2.81 41.61 4.81
CA ALA A 929 -2.59 42.66 3.82
C ALA A 929 -1.08 42.89 3.60
N ASP A 930 -0.74 43.74 2.64
CA ASP A 930 0.63 44.22 2.40
C ASP A 930 1.14 44.99 3.62
N VAL A 931 2.40 44.76 4.00
CA VAL A 931 3.01 45.37 5.18
C VAL A 931 4.42 45.87 4.88
N ASN A 932 4.84 46.93 5.55
CA ASN A 932 6.23 47.38 5.55
C ASN A 932 6.93 46.85 6.80
N VAL A 933 8.10 46.24 6.61
CA VAL A 933 8.89 45.68 7.71
C VAL A 933 10.34 46.18 7.69
N LYS A 934 10.98 46.18 8.85
CA LYS A 934 12.42 46.40 9.03
C LYS A 934 13.07 45.12 9.50
N LEU A 935 14.31 44.89 9.05
CA LEU A 935 15.11 43.77 9.51
C LEU A 935 15.82 44.13 10.82
N ASN A 936 15.55 43.36 11.86
CA ASN A 936 16.27 43.38 13.13
C ASN A 936 17.42 42.36 13.03
N ILE A 937 18.62 42.84 12.70
CA ILE A 937 19.80 42.02 12.43
C ILE A 937 20.76 42.03 13.63
N ASP A 938 20.99 40.86 14.23
CA ASP A 938 22.10 40.62 15.14
C ASP A 938 23.37 40.35 14.31
N TRP A 939 24.10 41.43 14.00
CA TRP A 939 25.31 41.40 13.20
C TRP A 939 26.42 40.52 13.78
N LYS A 940 26.47 40.40 15.12
CA LYS A 940 27.46 39.57 15.79
C LYS A 940 27.17 38.09 15.55
N LYS A 941 25.91 37.65 15.71
CA LYS A 941 25.50 36.27 15.38
C LYS A 941 25.62 35.98 13.89
N LEU A 942 25.32 36.97 13.04
CA LEU A 942 25.45 36.84 11.59
C LEU A 942 26.91 36.74 11.14
N GLY A 943 27.83 37.37 11.86
CA GLY A 943 29.27 37.37 11.55
C GLY A 943 29.64 38.32 10.40
N ILE A 944 28.85 39.38 10.18
CA ILE A 944 29.06 40.36 9.10
C ILE A 944 29.25 41.75 9.73
N ASN A 945 30.22 42.53 9.24
CA ASN A 945 30.47 43.88 9.73
C ASN A 945 29.38 44.84 9.19
N PRO A 946 28.54 45.44 10.05
CA PRO A 946 27.44 46.31 9.61
C PRO A 946 27.91 47.53 8.81
N ALA A 947 29.12 48.03 9.07
CA ALA A 947 29.66 49.20 8.38
C ALA A 947 30.06 48.92 6.92
N LYS A 948 30.23 47.63 6.56
CA LYS A 948 30.59 47.19 5.21
C LYS A 948 29.48 46.36 4.55
N ALA A 949 28.40 46.10 5.29
CA ALA A 949 27.36 45.20 4.86
C ALA A 949 26.53 45.79 3.72
N THR A 950 26.22 44.96 2.73
CA THR A 950 25.27 45.27 1.66
C THR A 950 24.08 44.32 1.74
N ILE A 951 22.86 44.83 1.54
CA ILE A 951 21.64 44.00 1.49
C ILE A 951 21.06 44.11 0.08
N THR A 952 21.03 43.01 -0.65
CA THR A 952 20.57 42.99 -2.05
C THR A 952 19.51 41.92 -2.26
N ALA A 953 18.43 42.28 -2.93
CA ALA A 953 17.47 41.36 -3.51
C ALA A 953 17.90 41.11 -4.98
N PRO A 954 18.36 39.90 -5.35
CA PRO A 954 18.58 39.58 -6.75
C PRO A 954 17.24 39.56 -7.50
N GLU A 955 17.24 39.83 -8.81
CA GLU A 955 16.06 39.58 -9.63
C GLU A 955 15.80 38.07 -9.73
N VAL A 956 14.57 37.66 -9.49
CA VAL A 956 14.13 36.28 -9.62
C VAL A 956 12.79 36.27 -10.33
N THR A 957 12.78 35.83 -11.59
CA THR A 957 11.57 35.80 -12.42
C THR A 957 10.43 35.07 -11.70
N ASN A 958 9.24 35.69 -11.69
CA ASN A 958 8.03 35.24 -11.00
C ASN A 958 8.11 35.18 -9.47
N PHE A 959 9.16 35.73 -8.86
CA PHE A 959 9.33 35.75 -7.40
C PHE A 959 9.58 37.16 -6.84
N GLN A 960 10.57 37.91 -7.35
CA GLN A 960 10.90 39.27 -6.89
C GLN A 960 11.68 40.09 -7.94
N PRO A 961 11.57 41.43 -7.96
CA PRO A 961 12.44 42.29 -8.75
C PRO A 961 13.82 42.51 -8.08
N ALA A 962 14.83 42.96 -8.84
CA ALA A 962 16.09 43.38 -8.25
C ALA A 962 15.93 44.65 -7.40
N LYS A 963 16.55 44.69 -6.21
CA LYS A 963 16.56 45.87 -5.34
C LYS A 963 17.76 45.86 -4.39
N THR A 964 18.23 47.04 -3.97
CA THR A 964 19.22 47.19 -2.90
C THR A 964 18.58 47.88 -1.72
N PHE A 965 18.93 47.45 -0.51
CA PHE A 965 18.42 48.00 0.74
C PHE A 965 19.59 48.34 1.67
N THR A 966 19.39 49.32 2.53
CA THR A 966 20.19 49.53 3.75
C THR A 966 19.54 48.80 4.93
N ALA A 967 20.29 48.58 6.01
CA ALA A 967 19.75 47.98 7.23
C ALA A 967 18.64 48.81 7.91
N LYS A 968 18.45 50.08 7.51
CA LYS A 968 17.44 50.99 8.07
C LYS A 968 16.19 51.10 7.19
N ASP A 969 16.25 50.59 5.96
CA ASP A 969 15.17 50.74 4.99
C ASP A 969 13.95 49.91 5.39
N GLU A 970 12.78 50.39 4.99
CA GLU A 970 11.55 49.61 5.04
C GLU A 970 11.41 48.76 3.78
N ILE A 971 11.08 47.49 3.99
CA ILE A 971 10.84 46.52 2.92
C ILE A 971 9.33 46.29 2.86
N THR A 972 8.72 46.66 1.74
CA THR A 972 7.33 46.30 1.46
C THR A 972 7.24 44.82 1.13
N VAL A 973 6.45 44.09 1.90
CA VAL A 973 6.18 42.66 1.72
C VAL A 973 4.69 42.50 1.41
N PRO A 974 4.32 42.16 0.17
CA PRO A 974 2.94 41.93 -0.18
C PRO A 974 2.33 40.73 0.57
N LYS A 975 1.01 40.73 0.72
CA LYS A 975 0.25 39.61 1.30
C LYS A 975 0.64 38.28 0.65
N GLY A 976 0.98 37.28 1.47
CA GLY A 976 1.32 35.93 1.01
C GLY A 976 2.63 35.83 0.23
N LYS A 977 3.38 36.92 0.08
CA LYS A 977 4.67 36.96 -0.63
C LYS A 977 5.83 37.23 0.31
N GLY A 978 7.01 37.45 -0.25
CA GLY A 978 8.26 37.50 0.47
C GLY A 978 9.44 37.98 -0.38
N TRP A 979 10.64 37.90 0.19
CA TRP A 979 11.90 38.25 -0.46
C TRP A 979 13.01 37.27 -0.09
N LEU A 980 13.92 37.07 -1.03
CA LEU A 980 15.24 36.48 -0.86
C LEU A 980 16.26 37.61 -0.86
N LEU A 981 16.94 37.83 0.25
CA LEU A 981 17.89 38.93 0.44
C LEU A 981 19.29 38.36 0.71
N ILE A 982 20.27 38.78 -0.06
CA ILE A 982 21.68 38.43 0.14
C ILE A 982 22.35 39.55 0.92
N VAL A 983 22.90 39.19 2.07
CA VAL A 983 23.75 40.05 2.91
C VAL A 983 25.20 39.64 2.76
N LYS A 984 26.08 40.60 2.49
CA LYS A 984 27.53 40.41 2.35
C LYS A 984 28.28 41.51 3.06
#